data_AF-A0A945ZAZ8-F1
#
_entry.id   AF-A0A945ZAZ8-F1
#
_cell.length_a   1.000
_cell.length_b   1.000
_cell.length_c   1.000
_cell.angle_alpha   90.00
_cell.angle_beta   90.00
_cell.angle_gamma   90.00
#
_symmetry.space_group_name_H-M   'P 1'
#
loop_
_entity.id
_entity.type
_entity.pdbx_description
1 polymer ?
#
loop_
_entity_poly.entity_id
_entity_poly.type
_entity_poly.pdbx_seq_one_letter_code
_entity_poly.pdbx_strand_id
1 'polypeptide(L)'
;YHLAKFGWTDVALVERSVLTAGSSWHAAGGVHALNADPNMAALQAYTIDLLSEIERESGQSIGLHMTGGVTVASTPDRWEWLQAAYRIFQTIGIEDCHLMTPEEVKRACPIMDVEGVLGGLWADREGYVDTTGTVQAYAKCAKMRGAEIVEHNRVIELNHTAEGWQVVTEQGTITAEHVVNAGGLWAKQVGRMVGLELPVSPLEHHYFLTETIPEVAELNFEVPMTVDLEGFTYIRQDQKGILVGIYETSYQHWMMDGAPWDYGIELLNENLDRIEKELELAFKRYPCLQEVGVKNWVNGAFTFSPDGNPLVGPVQGVPNYWLACGVMAGFLQGGGVGKTLAEWMIHGETEADAWPMDIARYGDFTANKKYIRQTTGQFYSRRFVMTYPNEQLWAGRPLKKAPAYDAMKATGARFGESWGLEVPIYFAPSPEFEETPSLRRSNAFDIVGEECRQTRAGVGLIDTTGFSRFEVTGGGAEKWLDKVMSSRLPEPGRAKLAPMLAPSGRLKGDLTVFNWGGGRWWIMGSYYLRNWHSRWFNDHRDADVTVRDISDATVGFSISGPNSRALLERVTNADVSKEAFKFMHCGEMDIGLLRAKVGRLSVSGEMGYEINVSAAEHITLRETLLQAGEGLGLTEYGFNAMFSLRLEKSFGIWSTEFTQRYTPGMTGMDR
;
A
#
# COMPACT_ATOMS: atom_id res chain seq x y z
N TYR A 1 19.37 1.22 -15.19
CA TYR A 1 19.36 2.49 -15.97
C TYR A 1 19.46 3.71 -15.06
N HIS A 2 18.49 3.97 -14.16
CA HIS A 2 18.47 5.20 -13.36
C HIS A 2 19.71 5.45 -12.48
N LEU A 3 20.24 4.43 -11.78
CA LEU A 3 21.49 4.58 -11.01
C LEU A 3 22.63 5.15 -11.90
N ALA A 4 22.83 4.57 -13.08
CA ALA A 4 23.82 5.05 -14.05
C ALA A 4 23.45 6.43 -14.66
N LYS A 5 22.16 6.71 -14.88
CA LYS A 5 21.68 8.05 -15.30
C LYS A 5 22.02 9.12 -14.27
N PHE A 6 21.96 8.78 -12.98
CA PHE A 6 22.29 9.67 -11.87
C PHE A 6 23.77 9.67 -11.48
N GLY A 7 24.62 8.98 -12.25
CA GLY A 7 26.08 9.11 -12.15
C GLY A 7 26.80 8.01 -11.38
N TRP A 8 26.10 6.96 -10.92
CA TRP A 8 26.80 5.76 -10.42
C TRP A 8 27.40 5.00 -11.59
N THR A 9 28.73 4.85 -11.59
CA THR A 9 29.49 4.24 -12.71
C THR A 9 29.91 2.79 -12.45
N ASP A 10 29.69 2.30 -11.24
CA ASP A 10 30.08 0.99 -10.71
C ASP A 10 28.85 0.10 -10.45
N VAL A 11 27.91 0.11 -11.40
CA VAL A 11 26.65 -0.64 -11.31
C VAL A 11 26.74 -1.91 -12.13
N ALA A 12 26.52 -3.07 -11.50
CA ALA A 12 26.41 -4.36 -12.18
C ALA A 12 25.00 -4.95 -12.04
N LEU A 13 24.39 -5.36 -13.15
CA LEU A 13 23.19 -6.19 -13.19
C LEU A 13 23.58 -7.64 -13.46
N VAL A 14 23.16 -8.54 -12.57
CA VAL A 14 23.44 -9.97 -12.65
C VAL A 14 22.15 -10.70 -13.01
N GLU A 15 22.12 -11.34 -14.18
CA GLU A 15 20.97 -12.06 -14.72
C GLU A 15 21.27 -13.57 -14.76
N ARG A 16 20.35 -14.38 -14.23
CA ARG A 16 20.47 -15.83 -14.14
C ARG A 16 20.59 -16.48 -15.52
N SER A 17 19.77 -16.04 -16.47
CA SER A 17 19.72 -16.60 -17.82
C SER A 17 19.99 -15.49 -18.84
N VAL A 18 19.01 -15.07 -19.63
CA VAL A 18 19.08 -13.90 -20.49
C VAL A 18 18.13 -12.83 -19.97
N LEU A 19 18.40 -11.57 -20.31
CA LEU A 19 17.48 -10.47 -20.06
C LEU A 19 16.11 -10.84 -20.59
N THR A 20 15.07 -10.46 -19.84
CA THR A 20 13.64 -10.76 -20.08
C THR A 20 13.15 -12.16 -19.75
N ALA A 21 14.03 -13.13 -19.44
CA ALA A 21 13.67 -14.54 -19.22
C ALA A 21 12.80 -14.84 -17.96
N GLY A 22 12.34 -13.83 -17.25
CA GLY A 22 11.29 -13.94 -16.24
C GLY A 22 9.90 -13.72 -16.85
N SER A 23 9.05 -12.92 -16.19
CA SER A 23 7.71 -12.63 -16.71
C SER A 23 7.67 -11.59 -17.83
N SER A 24 8.76 -10.86 -18.04
CA SER A 24 8.78 -9.69 -18.94
C SER A 24 8.54 -10.06 -20.41
N TRP A 25 9.13 -11.15 -20.89
CA TRP A 25 9.05 -11.51 -22.32
C TRP A 25 7.61 -11.83 -22.76
N HIS A 26 6.80 -12.42 -21.89
CA HIS A 26 5.43 -12.83 -22.17
C HIS A 26 4.38 -11.82 -21.68
N ALA A 27 4.77 -10.61 -21.30
CA ALA A 27 3.79 -9.60 -20.90
C ALA A 27 2.98 -9.11 -22.11
N ALA A 28 1.73 -8.70 -21.89
CA ALA A 28 0.90 -8.10 -22.95
C ALA A 28 1.41 -6.72 -23.42
N GLY A 29 2.33 -6.09 -22.67
CA GLY A 29 3.01 -4.84 -23.04
C GLY A 29 2.21 -3.56 -22.85
N GLY A 30 1.01 -3.63 -22.28
CA GLY A 30 0.12 -2.47 -22.10
C GLY A 30 0.65 -1.44 -21.10
N VAL A 31 0.47 -0.16 -21.43
CA VAL A 31 0.73 1.00 -20.59
C VAL A 31 -0.52 1.87 -20.50
N HIS A 32 -0.93 2.21 -19.28
CA HIS A 32 -2.15 2.97 -18.99
C HIS A 32 -1.90 3.99 -17.88
N ALA A 33 -2.47 5.19 -17.99
CA ALA A 33 -2.27 6.23 -16.97
C ALA A 33 -3.18 6.02 -15.75
N LEU A 34 -4.24 5.22 -15.88
CA LEU A 34 -5.28 5.11 -14.87
C LEU A 34 -4.86 4.27 -13.65
N ASN A 35 -4.85 4.91 -12.46
CA ASN A 35 -4.71 4.24 -11.17
C ASN A 35 -5.67 4.82 -10.13
N ALA A 36 -6.08 3.99 -9.16
CA ALA A 36 -6.87 4.45 -8.02
C ALA A 36 -6.04 5.28 -7.02
N ASP A 37 -4.73 5.04 -6.93
CA ASP A 37 -3.81 5.85 -6.12
C ASP A 37 -3.17 6.95 -6.99
N PRO A 38 -3.40 8.25 -6.69
CA PRO A 38 -2.83 9.36 -7.45
C PRO A 38 -1.29 9.39 -7.48
N ASN A 39 -0.63 8.91 -6.43
CA ASN A 39 0.83 8.83 -6.39
C ASN A 39 1.34 7.75 -7.34
N MET A 40 0.64 6.62 -7.43
CA MET A 40 0.94 5.58 -8.41
C MET A 40 0.63 6.05 -9.83
N ALA A 41 -0.47 6.77 -10.06
CA ALA A 41 -0.80 7.33 -11.38
C ALA A 41 0.30 8.29 -11.88
N ALA A 42 0.81 9.19 -11.02
CA ALA A 42 1.91 10.07 -11.38
C ALA A 42 3.20 9.31 -11.72
N LEU A 43 3.48 8.21 -11.01
CA LEU A 43 4.64 7.34 -11.26
C LEU A 43 4.52 6.57 -12.59
N GLN A 44 3.30 6.19 -12.96
CA GLN A 44 3.00 5.55 -14.24
C GLN A 44 3.12 6.55 -15.40
N ALA A 45 2.61 7.77 -15.23
CA ALA A 45 2.78 8.86 -16.20
C ALA A 45 4.27 9.13 -16.49
N TYR A 46 5.11 9.19 -15.46
CA TYR A 46 6.57 9.30 -15.62
C TYR A 46 7.16 8.15 -16.45
N THR A 47 6.70 6.92 -16.23
CA THR A 47 7.21 5.75 -16.98
C THR A 47 6.83 5.86 -18.45
N ILE A 48 5.61 6.29 -18.77
CA ILE A 48 5.14 6.49 -20.15
C ILE A 48 6.02 7.52 -20.88
N ASP A 49 6.33 8.65 -20.23
CA ASP A 49 7.23 9.67 -20.80
C ASP A 49 8.64 9.13 -21.02
N LEU A 50 9.14 8.36 -20.04
CA LEU A 50 10.48 7.78 -20.09
C LEU A 50 10.65 6.78 -21.25
N LEU A 51 9.61 6.04 -21.64
CA LEU A 51 9.70 5.06 -22.74
C LEU A 51 10.15 5.72 -24.05
N SER A 52 9.57 6.88 -24.39
CA SER A 52 9.97 7.66 -25.57
C SER A 52 11.43 8.15 -25.47
N GLU A 53 11.89 8.51 -24.27
CA GLU A 53 13.29 8.88 -24.04
C GLU A 53 14.23 7.69 -24.26
N ILE A 54 13.86 6.50 -23.77
CA ILE A 54 14.64 5.27 -23.88
C ILE A 54 14.75 4.82 -25.35
N GLU A 55 13.68 4.88 -26.12
CA GLU A 55 13.72 4.60 -27.57
C GLU A 55 14.73 5.52 -28.28
N ARG A 56 14.64 6.83 -28.02
CA ARG A 56 15.54 7.82 -28.62
C ARG A 56 17.00 7.65 -28.17
N GLU A 57 17.23 7.44 -26.88
CA GLU A 57 18.57 7.31 -26.31
C GLU A 57 19.26 6.02 -26.77
N SER A 58 18.52 4.92 -26.81
CA SER A 58 19.03 3.63 -27.28
C SER A 58 19.21 3.60 -28.80
N GLY A 59 18.48 4.42 -29.56
CA GLY A 59 18.41 4.34 -31.01
C GLY A 59 17.82 3.01 -31.52
N GLN A 60 17.08 2.31 -30.67
CA GLN A 60 16.40 1.05 -30.98
C GLN A 60 14.91 1.27 -30.79
N SER A 61 14.10 0.84 -31.76
CA SER A 61 12.66 0.92 -31.58
C SER A 61 12.20 0.00 -30.46
N ILE A 62 11.31 0.52 -29.62
CA ILE A 62 10.67 -0.25 -28.54
C ILE A 62 9.25 -0.69 -28.92
N GLY A 63 8.86 -0.49 -30.18
CA GLY A 63 7.50 -0.76 -30.65
C GLY A 63 6.46 -0.01 -29.82
N LEU A 64 6.68 1.29 -29.55
CA LEU A 64 5.73 2.10 -28.79
C LEU A 64 4.54 2.51 -29.68
N HIS A 65 3.36 2.00 -29.36
CA HIS A 65 2.11 2.31 -30.03
C HIS A 65 1.19 3.07 -29.06
N MET A 66 1.11 4.39 -29.19
CA MET A 66 0.20 5.24 -28.40
C MET A 66 -1.17 5.32 -29.07
N THR A 67 -1.95 4.26 -28.93
CA THR A 67 -3.27 4.11 -29.56
C THR A 67 -4.38 4.87 -28.82
N GLY A 68 -4.06 5.41 -27.66
CA GLY A 68 -5.05 5.82 -26.66
C GLY A 68 -5.71 4.61 -26.01
N GLY A 69 -6.45 4.87 -24.94
CA GLY A 69 -7.06 3.80 -24.15
C GLY A 69 -8.41 4.20 -23.61
N VAL A 70 -9.33 3.24 -23.57
CA VAL A 70 -10.68 3.42 -23.03
C VAL A 70 -10.99 2.38 -21.96
N THR A 71 -11.34 2.86 -20.77
CA THR A 71 -11.97 2.02 -19.74
C THR A 71 -13.47 2.22 -19.81
N VAL A 72 -14.24 1.17 -20.08
CA VAL A 72 -15.71 1.25 -20.20
C VAL A 72 -16.41 0.91 -18.89
N ALA A 73 -17.63 1.42 -18.73
CA ALA A 73 -18.53 1.08 -17.63
C ALA A 73 -19.88 0.60 -18.16
N SER A 74 -20.34 -0.55 -17.66
CA SER A 74 -21.66 -1.13 -17.95
C SER A 74 -22.60 -1.19 -16.74
N THR A 75 -22.19 -0.63 -15.60
CA THR A 75 -23.06 -0.46 -14.43
C THR A 75 -23.10 0.99 -13.94
N PRO A 76 -24.20 1.46 -13.32
CA PRO A 76 -24.30 2.83 -12.81
C PRO A 76 -23.18 3.19 -11.84
N ASP A 77 -22.84 2.29 -10.92
CA ASP A 77 -21.79 2.50 -9.93
C ASP A 77 -20.41 2.61 -10.59
N ARG A 78 -20.12 1.76 -11.59
CA ARG A 78 -18.85 1.87 -12.33
C ARG A 78 -18.76 3.16 -13.13
N TRP A 79 -19.88 3.61 -13.69
CA TRP A 79 -19.92 4.87 -14.42
C TRP A 79 -19.67 6.06 -13.50
N GLU A 80 -20.32 6.11 -12.33
CA GLU A 80 -20.07 7.13 -11.31
C GLU A 80 -18.60 7.09 -10.84
N TRP A 81 -18.01 5.90 -10.70
CA TRP A 81 -16.61 5.73 -10.37
C TRP A 81 -15.66 6.30 -11.44
N LEU A 82 -15.90 6.02 -12.73
CA LEU A 82 -15.09 6.60 -13.82
C LEU A 82 -15.22 8.12 -13.89
N GLN A 83 -16.42 8.65 -13.64
CA GLN A 83 -16.63 10.10 -13.56
C GLN A 83 -15.86 10.73 -12.40
N ALA A 84 -15.80 10.05 -11.25
CA ALA A 84 -14.99 10.50 -10.11
C ALA A 84 -13.49 10.43 -10.43
N ALA A 85 -13.02 9.34 -11.04
CA ALA A 85 -11.63 9.18 -11.47
C ALA A 85 -11.21 10.29 -12.44
N TYR A 86 -12.05 10.61 -13.44
CA TYR A 86 -11.85 11.73 -14.34
C TYR A 86 -11.64 13.05 -13.57
N ARG A 87 -12.46 13.34 -12.55
CA ARG A 87 -12.29 14.57 -11.75
C ARG A 87 -11.00 14.57 -10.93
N ILE A 88 -10.58 13.43 -10.40
CA ILE A 88 -9.29 13.31 -9.70
C ILE A 88 -8.12 13.56 -10.65
N PHE A 89 -8.18 13.04 -11.87
CA PHE A 89 -7.11 13.26 -12.87
C PHE A 89 -6.93 14.73 -13.20
N GLN A 90 -8.03 15.46 -13.34
CA GLN A 90 -8.00 16.91 -13.56
C GLN A 90 -7.36 17.67 -12.37
N THR A 91 -7.50 17.19 -11.13
CA THR A 91 -6.87 17.86 -9.97
C THR A 91 -5.37 17.59 -9.84
N ILE A 92 -4.86 16.51 -10.46
CA ILE A 92 -3.43 16.15 -10.43
C ILE A 92 -2.70 16.47 -11.75
N GLY A 93 -3.35 17.20 -12.67
CA GLY A 93 -2.74 17.68 -13.91
C GLY A 93 -2.69 16.66 -15.06
N ILE A 94 -3.51 15.60 -15.01
CA ILE A 94 -3.72 14.68 -16.13
C ILE A 94 -4.89 15.23 -16.96
N GLU A 95 -4.56 16.03 -17.98
CA GLU A 95 -5.52 16.78 -18.81
C GLU A 95 -5.91 16.03 -20.09
N ASP A 96 -5.16 15.02 -20.47
CA ASP A 96 -5.29 14.23 -21.70
C ASP A 96 -6.27 13.05 -21.56
N CYS A 97 -7.28 13.22 -20.71
CA CYS A 97 -8.37 12.27 -20.52
C CYS A 97 -9.74 12.93 -20.68
N HIS A 98 -10.73 12.19 -21.15
CA HIS A 98 -12.11 12.68 -21.27
C HIS A 98 -13.13 11.55 -21.16
N LEU A 99 -14.36 11.90 -20.78
CA LEU A 99 -15.47 10.97 -20.75
C LEU A 99 -16.05 10.79 -22.16
N MET A 100 -16.34 9.55 -22.53
CA MET A 100 -16.90 9.16 -23.83
C MET A 100 -18.35 8.66 -23.68
N THR A 101 -19.19 8.94 -24.68
CA THR A 101 -20.49 8.27 -24.84
C THR A 101 -20.32 6.86 -25.41
N PRO A 102 -21.32 5.97 -25.29
CA PRO A 102 -21.28 4.65 -25.92
C PRO A 102 -21.04 4.70 -27.44
N GLU A 103 -21.58 5.69 -28.14
CA GLU A 103 -21.37 5.87 -29.58
C GLU A 103 -19.92 6.27 -29.89
N GLU A 104 -19.29 7.07 -29.04
CA GLU A 104 -17.88 7.43 -29.18
C GLU A 104 -16.99 6.21 -28.91
N VAL A 105 -17.32 5.41 -27.89
CA VAL A 105 -16.65 4.13 -27.61
C VAL A 105 -16.75 3.20 -28.81
N LYS A 106 -17.95 3.04 -29.39
CA LYS A 106 -18.17 2.20 -30.59
C LYS A 106 -17.38 2.71 -31.80
N ARG A 107 -17.25 4.02 -31.95
CA ARG A 107 -16.46 4.62 -33.03
C ARG A 107 -14.96 4.35 -32.85
N ALA A 108 -14.47 4.42 -31.62
CA ALA A 108 -13.07 4.16 -31.30
C ALA A 108 -12.72 2.67 -31.35
N CYS A 109 -13.61 1.79 -30.90
CA CYS A 109 -13.43 0.33 -30.95
C CYS A 109 -14.61 -0.32 -31.72
N PRO A 110 -14.58 -0.34 -33.07
CA PRO A 110 -15.70 -0.83 -33.88
C PRO A 110 -16.07 -2.31 -33.65
N ILE A 111 -15.13 -3.11 -33.17
CA ILE A 111 -15.33 -4.53 -32.85
C ILE A 111 -16.06 -4.77 -31.51
N MET A 112 -16.16 -3.75 -30.66
CA MET A 112 -16.87 -3.84 -29.38
C MET A 112 -18.37 -3.72 -29.56
N ASP A 113 -19.15 -4.61 -28.96
CA ASP A 113 -20.56 -4.40 -28.70
C ASP A 113 -20.75 -3.46 -27.51
N VAL A 114 -21.45 -2.35 -27.75
CA VAL A 114 -21.70 -1.31 -26.76
C VAL A 114 -23.09 -1.43 -26.14
N GLU A 115 -23.84 -2.50 -26.40
CA GLU A 115 -25.08 -2.78 -25.68
C GLU A 115 -24.82 -2.82 -24.16
N GLY A 116 -25.59 -2.03 -23.41
CA GLY A 116 -25.45 -1.90 -21.96
C GLY A 116 -24.22 -1.11 -21.48
N VAL A 117 -23.39 -0.55 -22.37
CA VAL A 117 -22.35 0.43 -21.99
C VAL A 117 -23.01 1.75 -21.66
N LEU A 118 -22.66 2.34 -20.51
CA LEU A 118 -23.15 3.65 -20.08
C LEU A 118 -22.22 4.79 -20.52
N GLY A 119 -20.93 4.48 -20.67
CA GLY A 119 -19.90 5.41 -21.12
C GLY A 119 -18.51 4.81 -20.94
N GLY A 120 -17.49 5.60 -21.26
CA GLY A 120 -16.09 5.26 -21.04
C GLY A 120 -15.26 6.44 -20.57
N LEU A 121 -14.09 6.14 -20.02
CA LEU A 121 -13.04 7.12 -19.74
C LEU A 121 -11.89 6.87 -20.72
N TRP A 122 -11.67 7.82 -21.62
CA TRP A 122 -10.57 7.85 -22.55
C TRP A 122 -9.33 8.50 -21.93
N ALA A 123 -8.15 8.02 -22.27
CA ALA A 123 -6.88 8.70 -22.06
C ALA A 123 -5.98 8.57 -23.31
N ASP A 124 -5.40 9.69 -23.76
CA ASP A 124 -4.52 9.74 -24.94
C ASP A 124 -3.20 9.02 -24.67
N ARG A 125 -2.69 9.13 -23.44
CA ARG A 125 -1.41 8.53 -23.02
C ARG A 125 -1.52 7.07 -22.60
N GLU A 126 -2.27 6.28 -23.36
CA GLU A 126 -2.30 4.82 -23.22
C GLU A 126 -1.91 4.14 -24.53
N GLY A 127 -1.43 2.91 -24.42
CA GLY A 127 -0.82 2.23 -25.55
C GLY A 127 -0.05 0.99 -25.12
N TYR A 128 0.81 0.49 -25.99
CA TYR A 128 1.60 -0.70 -25.67
C TYR A 128 3.00 -0.64 -26.28
N VAL A 129 3.87 -1.53 -25.79
CA VAL A 129 5.26 -1.65 -26.24
C VAL A 129 5.60 -3.09 -26.64
N ASP A 130 6.65 -3.24 -27.46
CA ASP A 130 7.38 -4.51 -27.53
C ASP A 130 8.16 -4.72 -26.23
N THR A 131 7.79 -5.76 -25.50
CA THR A 131 8.30 -6.05 -24.17
C THR A 131 9.78 -6.40 -24.18
N THR A 132 10.21 -7.21 -25.15
CA THR A 132 11.60 -7.66 -25.22
C THR A 132 12.50 -6.54 -25.73
N GLY A 133 12.09 -5.84 -26.80
CA GLY A 133 12.79 -4.68 -27.32
C GLY A 133 12.96 -3.57 -26.28
N THR A 134 11.93 -3.30 -25.48
CA THR A 134 11.99 -2.30 -24.42
C THR A 134 13.06 -2.60 -23.37
N VAL A 135 13.14 -3.84 -22.87
CA VAL A 135 14.17 -4.21 -21.88
C VAL A 135 15.57 -4.11 -22.48
N GLN A 136 15.75 -4.54 -23.73
CA GLN A 136 17.04 -4.40 -24.43
C GLN A 136 17.43 -2.93 -24.64
N ALA A 137 16.47 -2.04 -24.93
CA ALA A 137 16.71 -0.61 -25.02
C ALA A 137 17.15 -0.02 -23.66
N TYR A 138 16.48 -0.37 -22.56
CA TYR A 138 16.93 0.00 -21.21
C TYR A 138 18.35 -0.49 -20.90
N ALA A 139 18.65 -1.74 -21.23
CA ALA A 139 19.96 -2.35 -21.03
C ALA A 139 21.05 -1.61 -21.83
N LYS A 140 20.77 -1.28 -23.10
CA LYS A 140 21.68 -0.50 -23.96
C LYS A 140 21.94 0.89 -23.37
N CYS A 141 20.90 1.61 -22.98
CA CYS A 141 21.03 2.92 -22.34
C CYS A 141 21.83 2.85 -21.03
N ALA A 142 21.63 1.80 -20.22
CA ALA A 142 22.41 1.59 -19.00
C ALA A 142 23.90 1.34 -19.30
N LYS A 143 24.21 0.48 -20.28
CA LYS A 143 25.59 0.20 -20.73
C LYS A 143 26.29 1.43 -21.30
N MET A 144 25.59 2.25 -22.09
CA MET A 144 26.11 3.52 -22.60
C MET A 144 26.51 4.50 -21.49
N ARG A 145 25.97 4.32 -20.28
CA ARG A 145 26.26 5.11 -19.08
C ARG A 145 27.24 4.43 -18.12
N GLY A 146 27.83 3.31 -18.51
CA GLY A 146 28.87 2.61 -17.74
C GLY A 146 28.36 1.46 -16.85
N ALA A 147 27.06 1.14 -16.88
CA ALA A 147 26.59 -0.06 -16.15
C ALA A 147 27.04 -1.35 -16.85
N GLU A 148 27.41 -2.34 -16.06
CA GLU A 148 27.71 -3.69 -16.53
C GLU A 148 26.47 -4.58 -16.43
N ILE A 149 26.32 -5.49 -17.39
CA ILE A 149 25.23 -6.49 -17.40
C ILE A 149 25.85 -7.84 -17.69
N VAL A 150 25.67 -8.78 -16.77
CA VAL A 150 26.25 -10.12 -16.79
C VAL A 150 25.11 -11.14 -16.84
N GLU A 151 24.85 -11.66 -18.03
CA GLU A 151 23.88 -12.74 -18.28
C GLU A 151 24.50 -14.11 -18.00
N HIS A 152 23.66 -15.13 -17.88
CA HIS A 152 24.01 -16.52 -17.59
C HIS A 152 24.82 -16.69 -16.30
N ASN A 153 24.52 -15.88 -15.28
CA ASN A 153 25.32 -15.81 -14.07
C ASN A 153 24.42 -15.74 -12.84
N ARG A 154 23.80 -16.84 -12.45
CA ARG A 154 22.90 -16.84 -11.29
C ARG A 154 23.60 -16.43 -10.00
N VAL A 155 22.95 -15.61 -9.18
CA VAL A 155 23.33 -15.41 -7.77
C VAL A 155 22.98 -16.65 -6.95
N ILE A 156 23.95 -17.20 -6.24
CA ILE A 156 23.82 -18.43 -5.43
C ILE A 156 23.68 -18.08 -3.95
N GLU A 157 24.42 -17.08 -3.48
CA GLU A 157 24.51 -16.70 -2.07
C GLU A 157 24.80 -15.20 -1.92
N LEU A 158 24.30 -14.60 -0.83
CA LEU A 158 24.53 -13.22 -0.46
C LEU A 158 25.10 -13.17 0.95
N ASN A 159 26.34 -12.68 1.08
CA ASN A 159 27.03 -12.60 2.37
C ASN A 159 27.34 -11.15 2.71
N HIS A 160 26.86 -10.68 3.86
CA HIS A 160 27.24 -9.36 4.38
C HIS A 160 28.51 -9.47 5.22
N THR A 161 29.51 -8.69 4.88
CA THR A 161 30.84 -8.65 5.52
C THR A 161 31.14 -7.25 6.05
N ALA A 162 32.26 -7.07 6.75
CA ALA A 162 32.70 -5.75 7.21
C ALA A 162 33.05 -4.79 6.05
N GLU A 163 33.36 -5.32 4.85
CA GLU A 163 33.74 -4.54 3.67
C GLU A 163 32.55 -4.30 2.71
N GLY A 164 31.34 -4.73 3.09
CA GLY A 164 30.14 -4.70 2.25
C GLY A 164 29.64 -6.11 1.90
N TRP A 165 28.96 -6.24 0.77
CA TRP A 165 28.36 -7.48 0.30
C TRP A 165 29.33 -8.29 -0.57
N GLN A 166 29.33 -9.61 -0.37
CA GLN A 166 29.82 -10.59 -1.31
C GLN A 166 28.62 -11.26 -2.00
N VAL A 167 28.45 -10.98 -3.28
CA VAL A 167 27.44 -11.57 -4.15
C VAL A 167 28.09 -12.76 -4.85
N VAL A 168 27.85 -13.96 -4.34
CA VAL A 168 28.42 -15.20 -4.89
C VAL A 168 27.54 -15.64 -6.06
N THR A 169 28.16 -15.81 -7.23
CA THR A 169 27.48 -16.19 -8.47
C THR A 169 28.13 -17.44 -9.09
N GLU A 170 27.52 -17.98 -10.14
CA GLU A 170 28.06 -19.14 -10.87
C GLU A 170 29.40 -18.88 -11.56
N GLN A 171 29.71 -17.61 -11.87
CA GLN A 171 30.93 -17.21 -12.57
C GLN A 171 31.97 -16.52 -11.67
N GLY A 172 31.71 -16.38 -10.36
CA GLY A 172 32.64 -15.74 -9.43
C GLY A 172 31.93 -15.02 -8.30
N THR A 173 32.66 -14.21 -7.54
CA THR A 173 32.10 -13.37 -6.48
C THR A 173 32.27 -11.91 -6.83
N ILE A 174 31.19 -11.14 -6.70
CA ILE A 174 31.18 -9.69 -6.90
C ILE A 174 31.13 -9.03 -5.52
N THR A 175 32.01 -8.07 -5.26
CA THR A 175 31.93 -7.22 -4.07
C THR A 175 31.09 -5.99 -4.37
N ALA A 176 30.15 -5.65 -3.50
CA ALA A 176 29.26 -4.51 -3.68
C ALA A 176 28.95 -3.81 -2.36
N GLU A 177 28.78 -2.49 -2.36
CA GLU A 177 28.27 -1.77 -1.18
C GLU A 177 26.75 -1.95 -1.01
N HIS A 178 26.02 -2.01 -2.13
CA HIS A 178 24.57 -2.15 -2.18
C HIS A 178 24.16 -3.38 -2.99
N VAL A 179 23.08 -4.04 -2.56
CA VAL A 179 22.44 -5.14 -3.30
C VAL A 179 20.96 -4.84 -3.48
N VAL A 180 20.48 -4.92 -4.73
CA VAL A 180 19.05 -4.76 -5.06
C VAL A 180 18.48 -6.10 -5.50
N ASN A 181 17.47 -6.61 -4.78
CA ASN A 181 16.69 -7.75 -5.24
C ASN A 181 15.58 -7.28 -6.18
N ALA A 182 15.76 -7.58 -7.46
CA ALA A 182 14.78 -7.43 -8.54
C ALA A 182 14.44 -8.78 -9.18
N GLY A 183 14.49 -9.87 -8.40
CA GLY A 183 14.48 -11.25 -8.90
C GLY A 183 13.16 -11.77 -9.46
N GLY A 184 12.13 -10.92 -9.66
CA GLY A 184 10.85 -11.32 -10.26
C GLY A 184 10.26 -12.59 -9.64
N LEU A 185 10.04 -13.61 -10.47
CA LEU A 185 9.55 -14.95 -10.05
C LEU A 185 10.42 -15.65 -8.99
N TRP A 186 11.69 -15.26 -8.86
CA TRP A 186 12.65 -15.77 -7.88
C TRP A 186 12.88 -14.81 -6.71
N ALA A 187 12.16 -13.67 -6.65
CA ALA A 187 12.35 -12.65 -5.62
C ALA A 187 12.35 -13.22 -4.20
N LYS A 188 11.44 -14.16 -3.91
CA LYS A 188 11.36 -14.84 -2.62
C LYS A 188 12.58 -15.72 -2.34
N GLN A 189 13.07 -16.47 -3.33
CA GLN A 189 14.27 -17.30 -3.18
C GLN A 189 15.51 -16.44 -2.94
N VAL A 190 15.64 -15.30 -3.63
CA VAL A 190 16.72 -14.32 -3.40
C VAL A 190 16.59 -13.69 -2.01
N GLY A 191 15.38 -13.34 -1.57
CA GLY A 191 15.12 -12.83 -0.22
C GLY A 191 15.59 -13.79 0.88
N ARG A 192 15.38 -15.10 0.70
CA ARG A 192 15.81 -16.13 1.66
C ARG A 192 17.32 -16.20 1.84
N MET A 193 18.12 -15.75 0.87
CA MET A 193 19.58 -15.68 1.00
C MET A 193 20.02 -14.72 2.13
N VAL A 194 19.17 -13.75 2.48
CA VAL A 194 19.41 -12.79 3.57
C VAL A 194 18.42 -12.95 4.73
N GLY A 195 17.78 -14.13 4.83
CA GLY A 195 16.84 -14.44 5.92
C GLY A 195 15.46 -13.80 5.80
N LEU A 196 15.10 -13.27 4.62
CA LEU A 196 13.80 -12.62 4.40
C LEU A 196 12.82 -13.54 3.68
N GLU A 197 11.61 -13.63 4.21
CA GLU A 197 10.49 -14.29 3.55
C GLU A 197 9.56 -13.21 2.97
N LEU A 198 9.75 -12.89 1.68
CA LEU A 198 9.02 -11.80 1.04
C LEU A 198 7.52 -12.13 0.88
N PRO A 199 6.61 -11.16 1.13
CA PRO A 199 5.18 -11.33 0.92
C PRO A 199 4.85 -11.20 -0.59
N VAL A 200 5.29 -12.18 -1.37
CA VAL A 200 4.99 -12.28 -2.80
C VAL A 200 4.67 -13.71 -3.18
N SER A 201 3.82 -13.87 -4.18
CA SER A 201 3.59 -15.16 -4.83
C SER A 201 3.37 -14.97 -6.33
N PRO A 202 3.88 -15.88 -7.17
CA PRO A 202 3.43 -15.97 -8.54
C PRO A 202 1.98 -16.46 -8.62
N LEU A 203 1.23 -15.91 -9.57
CA LEU A 203 -0.07 -16.41 -10.00
C LEU A 203 -0.09 -16.53 -11.53
N GLU A 204 -0.89 -17.47 -12.01
CA GLU A 204 -1.15 -17.67 -13.43
C GLU A 204 -2.06 -16.57 -13.99
N HIS A 205 -1.88 -16.22 -15.26
CA HIS A 205 -2.71 -15.26 -15.97
C HIS A 205 -2.79 -15.60 -17.46
N HIS A 206 -4.01 -15.49 -18.00
CA HIS A 206 -4.29 -15.82 -19.39
C HIS A 206 -4.46 -14.59 -20.28
N TYR A 207 -3.88 -14.69 -21.46
CA TYR A 207 -4.36 -13.95 -22.62
C TYR A 207 -4.23 -14.81 -23.88
N PHE A 208 -4.92 -14.41 -24.94
CA PHE A 208 -4.76 -15.02 -26.25
C PHE A 208 -4.66 -13.96 -27.34
N LEU A 209 -4.12 -14.38 -28.47
CA LEU A 209 -3.97 -13.58 -29.69
C LEU A 209 -4.84 -14.21 -30.77
N THR A 210 -5.65 -13.41 -31.45
CA THR A 210 -6.48 -13.90 -32.54
C THR A 210 -5.70 -14.02 -33.84
N GLU A 211 -6.25 -14.76 -34.80
CA GLU A 211 -5.94 -14.58 -36.21
C GLU A 211 -6.43 -13.20 -36.72
N THR A 212 -6.27 -12.94 -38.01
CA THR A 212 -6.74 -11.69 -38.62
C THR A 212 -8.27 -11.57 -38.49
N ILE A 213 -8.72 -10.46 -37.91
CA ILE A 213 -10.13 -10.09 -37.83
C ILE A 213 -10.43 -9.20 -39.05
N PRO A 214 -11.37 -9.56 -39.94
CA PRO A 214 -11.68 -8.77 -41.13
C PRO A 214 -12.00 -7.31 -40.83
N GLU A 215 -12.80 -7.06 -39.80
CA GLU A 215 -13.21 -5.73 -39.38
C GLU A 215 -12.02 -4.87 -38.94
N VAL A 216 -11.03 -5.47 -38.26
CA VAL A 216 -9.79 -4.78 -37.85
C VAL A 216 -8.89 -4.53 -39.06
N ALA A 217 -8.81 -5.49 -39.99
CA ALA A 217 -7.99 -5.38 -41.18
C ALA A 217 -8.43 -4.27 -42.14
N GLU A 218 -9.70 -3.87 -42.08
CA GLU A 218 -10.30 -2.78 -42.87
C GLU A 218 -10.13 -1.39 -42.24
N LEU A 219 -9.74 -1.31 -40.96
CA LEU A 219 -9.52 -0.03 -40.29
C LEU A 219 -8.28 0.69 -40.82
N ASN A 220 -8.39 2.02 -40.91
CA ASN A 220 -7.28 2.92 -41.25
C ASN A 220 -6.59 3.51 -40.00
N PHE A 221 -6.98 3.05 -38.82
CA PHE A 221 -6.39 3.41 -37.53
C PHE A 221 -6.23 2.13 -36.69
N GLU A 222 -5.44 2.22 -35.63
CA GLU A 222 -5.24 1.13 -34.70
C GLU A 222 -6.27 1.20 -33.56
N VAL A 223 -6.92 0.08 -33.25
CA VAL A 223 -7.91 0.00 -32.16
C VAL A 223 -7.22 0.35 -30.83
N PRO A 224 -7.81 1.24 -30.02
CA PRO A 224 -7.27 1.63 -28.74
C PRO A 224 -7.17 0.45 -27.78
N MET A 225 -6.28 0.57 -26.80
CA MET A 225 -6.37 -0.31 -25.64
C MET A 225 -7.76 -0.17 -25.02
N THR A 226 -8.40 -1.28 -24.69
CA THR A 226 -9.75 -1.22 -24.12
C THR A 226 -9.83 -2.12 -22.90
N VAL A 227 -10.31 -1.58 -21.78
CA VAL A 227 -10.57 -2.32 -20.54
C VAL A 227 -12.07 -2.38 -20.30
N ASP A 228 -12.62 -3.59 -20.28
CA ASP A 228 -14.00 -3.87 -19.87
C ASP A 228 -14.00 -4.56 -18.50
N LEU A 229 -14.32 -3.76 -17.48
CA LEU A 229 -14.31 -4.19 -16.08
C LEU A 229 -15.47 -5.16 -15.77
N GLU A 230 -16.59 -5.03 -16.47
CA GLU A 230 -17.73 -5.94 -16.32
C GLU A 230 -17.58 -7.21 -17.17
N GLY A 231 -16.83 -7.13 -18.27
CA GLY A 231 -16.47 -8.25 -19.12
C GLY A 231 -15.22 -9.01 -18.68
N PHE A 232 -14.54 -8.58 -17.60
CA PHE A 232 -13.29 -9.18 -17.11
C PHE A 232 -12.15 -9.22 -18.15
N THR A 233 -12.16 -8.30 -19.12
CA THR A 233 -11.21 -8.30 -20.25
C THR A 233 -10.44 -7.00 -20.43
N TYR A 234 -9.23 -7.12 -20.94
CA TYR A 234 -8.54 -6.03 -21.60
C TYR A 234 -8.11 -6.46 -23.01
N ILE A 235 -8.15 -5.55 -23.97
CA ILE A 235 -7.73 -5.81 -25.34
C ILE A 235 -6.76 -4.76 -25.86
N ARG A 236 -5.96 -5.15 -26.84
CA ARG A 236 -5.23 -4.24 -27.75
C ARG A 236 -5.16 -4.85 -29.14
N GLN A 237 -4.93 -4.04 -30.16
CA GLN A 237 -4.63 -4.58 -31.48
C GLN A 237 -3.30 -5.35 -31.48
N ASP A 238 -3.27 -6.44 -32.24
CA ASP A 238 -2.06 -7.19 -32.55
C ASP A 238 -2.03 -7.48 -34.05
N GLN A 239 -1.22 -6.70 -34.78
CA GLN A 239 -1.23 -6.72 -36.25
C GLN A 239 -2.63 -6.45 -36.82
N LYS A 240 -3.28 -7.45 -37.40
CA LYS A 240 -4.66 -7.39 -37.92
C LYS A 240 -5.66 -8.18 -37.08
N GLY A 241 -5.25 -8.67 -35.92
CA GLY A 241 -6.10 -9.30 -34.92
C GLY A 241 -6.09 -8.47 -33.63
N ILE A 242 -6.45 -9.11 -32.53
CA ILE A 242 -6.37 -8.52 -31.19
C ILE A 242 -5.73 -9.48 -30.18
N LEU A 243 -5.09 -8.90 -29.18
CA LEU A 243 -4.80 -9.56 -27.92
C LEU A 243 -6.00 -9.40 -26.99
N VAL A 244 -6.42 -10.48 -26.34
CA VAL A 244 -7.47 -10.47 -25.31
C VAL A 244 -6.93 -11.09 -24.04
N GLY A 245 -6.76 -10.28 -22.99
CA GLY A 245 -6.37 -10.74 -21.67
C GLY A 245 -7.53 -10.78 -20.69
N ILE A 246 -7.48 -11.73 -19.76
CA ILE A 246 -8.61 -12.11 -18.92
C ILE A 246 -8.18 -12.09 -17.45
N TYR A 247 -8.94 -11.39 -16.62
CA TYR A 247 -8.78 -11.44 -15.16
C TYR A 247 -9.93 -12.19 -14.53
N GLU A 248 -9.78 -13.50 -14.43
CA GLU A 248 -10.80 -14.38 -13.88
C GLU A 248 -10.93 -14.27 -12.35
N THR A 249 -12.13 -14.54 -11.86
CA THR A 249 -12.37 -14.61 -10.42
C THR A 249 -11.80 -15.89 -9.79
N SER A 250 -11.66 -16.95 -10.58
CA SER A 250 -11.08 -18.24 -10.18
C SER A 250 -9.56 -18.24 -10.33
N TYR A 251 -8.84 -17.68 -9.35
CA TYR A 251 -7.38 -17.55 -9.39
C TYR A 251 -6.63 -18.87 -9.18
N GLN A 252 -5.41 -18.96 -9.70
CA GLN A 252 -4.49 -20.07 -9.48
C GLN A 252 -3.10 -19.56 -9.07
N HIS A 253 -2.63 -19.95 -7.89
CA HIS A 253 -1.25 -19.73 -7.49
C HIS A 253 -0.31 -20.68 -8.26
N TRP A 254 0.81 -20.14 -8.71
CA TRP A 254 1.89 -20.91 -9.31
C TRP A 254 3.14 -20.81 -8.44
N MET A 255 3.77 -21.95 -8.14
CA MET A 255 5.07 -22.02 -7.46
C MET A 255 5.26 -20.98 -6.32
N MET A 256 4.42 -21.04 -5.28
CA MET A 256 4.37 -20.08 -4.15
C MET A 256 5.72 -19.76 -3.48
N ASP A 257 6.69 -20.67 -3.60
CA ASP A 257 8.04 -20.56 -3.03
C ASP A 257 9.08 -19.98 -4.00
N GLY A 258 8.65 -19.58 -5.20
CA GLY A 258 9.47 -19.11 -6.30
C GLY A 258 9.60 -20.14 -7.41
N ALA A 259 9.87 -19.67 -8.64
CA ALA A 259 10.00 -20.53 -9.80
C ALA A 259 11.21 -21.49 -9.68
N PRO A 260 11.17 -22.66 -10.34
CA PRO A 260 12.36 -23.48 -10.53
C PRO A 260 13.51 -22.66 -11.13
N TRP A 261 14.74 -22.94 -10.72
CA TRP A 261 15.92 -22.18 -11.18
C TRP A 261 16.29 -22.48 -12.64
N ASP A 262 15.73 -23.51 -13.24
CA ASP A 262 15.89 -23.90 -14.65
C ASP A 262 14.75 -23.38 -15.54
N TYR A 263 13.62 -22.94 -14.97
CA TYR A 263 12.55 -22.28 -15.71
C TYR A 263 13.05 -21.02 -16.43
N GLY A 264 12.55 -20.71 -17.62
CA GLY A 264 13.00 -19.58 -18.44
C GLY A 264 11.93 -19.04 -19.38
N ILE A 265 12.25 -18.98 -20.68
CA ILE A 265 11.32 -18.56 -21.73
C ILE A 265 10.36 -19.72 -22.04
N GLU A 266 9.44 -19.97 -21.13
CA GLU A 266 8.46 -21.06 -21.18
C GLU A 266 7.09 -20.55 -20.74
N LEU A 267 6.02 -21.13 -21.29
CA LEU A 267 4.64 -20.85 -20.88
C LEU A 267 4.06 -22.06 -20.14
N LEU A 268 3.09 -21.78 -19.28
CA LEU A 268 2.30 -22.81 -18.64
C LEU A 268 1.25 -23.32 -19.63
N ASN A 269 0.75 -24.54 -19.41
CA ASN A 269 -0.36 -25.05 -20.19
C ASN A 269 -1.61 -24.19 -19.94
N GLU A 270 -2.37 -23.93 -20.98
CA GLU A 270 -3.65 -23.26 -20.89
C GLU A 270 -4.66 -24.07 -20.04
N ASN A 271 -5.57 -23.35 -19.38
CA ASN A 271 -6.64 -23.94 -18.57
C ASN A 271 -7.94 -23.20 -18.86
N LEU A 272 -8.55 -23.55 -20.00
CA LEU A 272 -9.71 -22.83 -20.53
C LEU A 272 -10.94 -22.99 -19.63
N ASP A 273 -11.12 -24.16 -19.00
CA ASP A 273 -12.20 -24.42 -18.05
C ASP A 273 -12.18 -23.43 -16.87
N ARG A 274 -10.99 -22.97 -16.44
CA ARG A 274 -10.86 -21.98 -15.35
C ARG A 274 -11.40 -20.61 -15.72
N ILE A 275 -11.31 -20.24 -17.00
CA ILE A 275 -11.62 -18.90 -17.52
C ILE A 275 -12.86 -18.89 -18.42
N GLU A 276 -13.60 -20.01 -18.51
CA GLU A 276 -14.73 -20.21 -19.42
C GLU A 276 -15.80 -19.12 -19.26
N LYS A 277 -16.16 -18.79 -18.01
CA LYS A 277 -17.17 -17.77 -17.71
C LYS A 277 -16.76 -16.39 -18.25
N GLU A 278 -15.52 -16.00 -18.04
CA GLU A 278 -15.00 -14.72 -18.51
C GLU A 278 -14.82 -14.72 -20.05
N LEU A 279 -14.51 -15.86 -20.66
CA LEU A 279 -14.51 -16.02 -22.12
C LEU A 279 -15.90 -15.81 -22.74
N GLU A 280 -16.96 -16.35 -22.14
CA GLU A 280 -18.34 -16.11 -22.59
C GLU A 280 -18.68 -14.61 -22.59
N LEU A 281 -18.27 -13.89 -21.54
CA LEU A 281 -18.43 -12.44 -21.46
C LEU A 281 -17.63 -11.72 -22.55
N ALA A 282 -16.39 -12.15 -22.78
CA ALA A 282 -15.54 -11.62 -23.85
C ALA A 282 -16.17 -11.79 -25.24
N PHE A 283 -16.69 -12.97 -25.55
CA PHE A 283 -17.32 -13.27 -26.84
C PHE A 283 -18.63 -12.52 -27.05
N LYS A 284 -19.37 -12.25 -25.96
CA LYS A 284 -20.53 -11.36 -26.02
C LYS A 284 -20.10 -9.91 -26.28
N ARG A 285 -19.06 -9.44 -25.59
CA ARG A 285 -18.57 -8.06 -25.74
C ARG A 285 -17.92 -7.82 -27.10
N TYR A 286 -17.28 -8.82 -27.69
CA TYR A 286 -16.61 -8.71 -28.98
C TYR A 286 -17.08 -9.83 -29.92
N PRO A 287 -18.24 -9.66 -30.60
CA PRO A 287 -18.85 -10.72 -31.40
C PRO A 287 -17.93 -11.31 -32.48
N CYS A 288 -17.00 -10.51 -33.04
CA CYS A 288 -16.03 -10.99 -34.02
C CYS A 288 -15.14 -12.15 -33.49
N LEU A 289 -14.96 -12.28 -32.18
CA LEU A 289 -14.20 -13.36 -31.56
C LEU A 289 -14.85 -14.74 -31.69
N GLN A 290 -16.16 -14.80 -31.98
CA GLN A 290 -16.88 -16.07 -32.13
C GLN A 290 -16.54 -16.80 -33.45
N GLU A 291 -16.04 -16.06 -34.45
CA GLU A 291 -15.82 -16.56 -35.81
C GLU A 291 -14.33 -16.63 -36.19
N VAL A 292 -13.43 -16.11 -35.33
CA VAL A 292 -12.00 -16.00 -35.63
C VAL A 292 -11.19 -16.98 -34.79
N GLY A 293 -10.19 -17.62 -35.41
CA GLY A 293 -9.30 -18.56 -34.73
C GLY A 293 -8.40 -17.90 -33.70
N VAL A 294 -7.97 -18.67 -32.69
CA VAL A 294 -6.91 -18.26 -31.77
C VAL A 294 -5.56 -18.65 -32.37
N LYS A 295 -4.71 -17.65 -32.62
CA LYS A 295 -3.35 -17.83 -33.14
C LYS A 295 -2.41 -18.39 -32.07
N ASN A 296 -2.46 -17.83 -30.85
CA ASN A 296 -1.61 -18.23 -29.74
C ASN A 296 -2.35 -18.06 -28.41
N TRP A 297 -2.16 -19.02 -27.52
CA TRP A 297 -2.54 -18.92 -26.10
C TRP A 297 -1.32 -18.62 -25.26
N VAL A 298 -1.48 -17.75 -24.27
CA VAL A 298 -0.46 -17.44 -23.27
C VAL A 298 -1.05 -17.63 -21.89
N ASN A 299 -0.56 -18.64 -21.18
CA ASN A 299 -0.69 -18.76 -19.74
C ASN A 299 0.69 -18.50 -19.12
N GLY A 300 0.87 -17.30 -18.58
CA GLY A 300 2.13 -16.88 -17.97
C GLY A 300 1.99 -16.72 -16.46
N ALA A 301 3.11 -16.73 -15.75
CA ALA A 301 3.12 -16.42 -14.33
C ALA A 301 3.86 -15.11 -14.05
N PHE A 302 3.34 -14.32 -13.12
CA PHE A 302 4.04 -13.16 -12.57
C PHE A 302 3.67 -12.94 -11.12
N THR A 303 4.45 -12.11 -10.42
CA THR A 303 4.39 -11.97 -8.97
C THR A 303 3.38 -10.93 -8.51
N PHE A 304 2.62 -11.29 -7.49
CA PHE A 304 1.70 -10.43 -6.77
C PHE A 304 2.13 -10.29 -5.30
N SER A 305 2.03 -9.08 -4.78
CA SER A 305 2.04 -8.78 -3.34
C SER A 305 0.60 -8.82 -2.78
N PRO A 306 0.41 -8.88 -1.45
CA PRO A 306 -0.91 -8.89 -0.80
C PRO A 306 -1.87 -7.80 -1.26
N ASP A 307 -1.38 -6.59 -1.53
CA ASP A 307 -2.16 -5.43 -2.00
C ASP A 307 -1.99 -5.13 -3.49
N GLY A 308 -1.17 -5.93 -4.19
CA GLY A 308 -0.84 -5.77 -5.61
C GLY A 308 0.12 -4.64 -5.96
N ASN A 309 0.54 -3.81 -4.99
CA ASN A 309 1.54 -2.78 -5.22
C ASN A 309 2.96 -3.35 -5.10
N PRO A 310 3.96 -2.74 -5.79
CA PRO A 310 5.36 -3.15 -5.68
C PRO A 310 5.89 -3.23 -4.24
N LEU A 311 6.95 -4.02 -4.05
CA LEU A 311 7.77 -4.06 -2.83
C LEU A 311 9.10 -3.36 -3.11
N VAL A 312 9.23 -2.12 -2.64
CA VAL A 312 10.33 -1.23 -2.98
C VAL A 312 10.97 -0.66 -1.72
N GLY A 313 12.29 -0.43 -1.75
CA GLY A 313 12.99 0.32 -0.71
C GLY A 313 13.87 -0.54 0.21
N PRO A 314 14.44 0.08 1.26
CA PRO A 314 15.44 -0.55 2.11
C PRO A 314 14.81 -1.54 3.09
N VAL A 315 15.48 -2.67 3.30
CA VAL A 315 15.04 -3.68 4.27
C VAL A 315 15.55 -3.36 5.66
N GLN A 316 14.65 -3.29 6.64
CA GLN A 316 15.02 -3.08 8.04
C GLN A 316 15.92 -4.20 8.55
N GLY A 317 17.02 -3.83 9.20
CA GLY A 317 17.95 -4.78 9.82
C GLY A 317 18.92 -5.48 8.86
N VAL A 318 18.84 -5.18 7.55
CA VAL A 318 19.75 -5.74 6.53
C VAL A 318 20.42 -4.57 5.78
N PRO A 319 21.59 -4.09 6.25
CA PRO A 319 22.24 -2.89 5.73
C PRO A 319 22.46 -2.93 4.22
N ASN A 320 22.12 -1.83 3.53
CA ASN A 320 22.30 -1.69 2.08
C ASN A 320 21.70 -2.81 1.20
N TYR A 321 20.69 -3.54 1.71
CA TYR A 321 19.89 -4.46 0.92
C TYR A 321 18.52 -3.86 0.61
N TRP A 322 18.18 -3.86 -0.68
CA TRP A 322 17.06 -3.12 -1.23
C TRP A 322 16.14 -4.03 -2.04
N LEU A 323 14.87 -3.68 -2.12
CA LEU A 323 13.89 -4.40 -2.94
C LEU A 323 13.41 -3.56 -4.11
N ALA A 324 13.15 -4.24 -5.23
CA ALA A 324 12.30 -3.81 -6.35
C ALA A 324 11.54 -5.04 -6.88
N CYS A 325 10.67 -5.61 -6.04
CA CYS A 325 9.96 -6.87 -6.28
C CYS A 325 8.46 -6.67 -6.45
N GLY A 326 7.72 -7.68 -6.91
CA GLY A 326 6.26 -7.64 -6.95
C GLY A 326 5.68 -6.57 -7.90
N VAL A 327 6.44 -6.15 -8.91
CA VAL A 327 6.01 -5.13 -9.89
C VAL A 327 5.09 -5.80 -10.92
N MET A 328 3.79 -5.81 -10.61
CA MET A 328 2.77 -6.47 -11.41
C MET A 328 2.69 -5.93 -12.83
N ALA A 329 2.57 -4.61 -12.99
CA ALA A 329 2.51 -3.93 -14.28
C ALA A 329 3.91 -3.41 -14.67
N GLY A 330 4.86 -4.32 -14.85
CA GLY A 330 6.29 -4.02 -15.00
C GLY A 330 6.66 -2.95 -16.02
N PHE A 331 6.08 -2.98 -17.23
CA PHE A 331 6.37 -1.99 -18.27
C PHE A 331 5.76 -0.62 -18.00
N LEU A 332 4.73 -0.57 -17.17
CA LEU A 332 4.02 0.63 -16.80
C LEU A 332 4.57 1.27 -15.51
N GLN A 333 5.07 0.46 -14.58
CA GLN A 333 5.55 0.93 -13.28
C GLN A 333 7.08 0.92 -13.17
N GLY A 334 7.77 0.13 -14.00
CA GLY A 334 9.20 -0.16 -13.85
C GLY A 334 10.11 1.05 -13.96
N GLY A 335 9.79 2.00 -14.86
CA GLY A 335 10.54 3.24 -14.99
C GLY A 335 10.48 4.09 -13.72
N GLY A 336 9.28 4.26 -13.18
CA GLY A 336 9.02 5.00 -11.96
C GLY A 336 9.55 4.34 -10.69
N VAL A 337 9.44 3.01 -10.58
CA VAL A 337 10.07 2.21 -9.52
C VAL A 337 11.60 2.37 -9.58
N GLY A 338 12.18 2.30 -10.79
CA GLY A 338 13.61 2.48 -11.02
C GLY A 338 14.11 3.87 -10.60
N LYS A 339 13.39 4.94 -10.94
CA LYS A 339 13.69 6.31 -10.50
C LYS A 339 13.64 6.42 -8.98
N THR A 340 12.52 6.00 -8.38
CA THR A 340 12.27 6.10 -6.94
C THR A 340 13.37 5.39 -6.15
N LEU A 341 13.71 4.15 -6.53
CA LEU A 341 14.73 3.40 -5.82
C LEU A 341 16.12 4.02 -5.97
N ALA A 342 16.46 4.50 -7.17
CA ALA A 342 17.73 5.17 -7.40
C ALA A 342 17.87 6.45 -6.56
N GLU A 343 16.83 7.28 -6.49
CA GLU A 343 16.84 8.47 -5.62
C GLU A 343 17.04 8.09 -4.16
N TRP A 344 16.34 7.06 -3.70
CA TRP A 344 16.43 6.64 -2.30
C TRP A 344 17.84 6.15 -1.95
N MET A 345 18.45 5.36 -2.83
CA MET A 345 19.81 4.85 -2.63
C MET A 345 20.86 5.97 -2.65
N ILE A 346 20.70 6.97 -3.53
CA ILE A 346 21.70 8.02 -3.74
C ILE A 346 21.56 9.16 -2.71
N HIS A 347 20.33 9.56 -2.41
CA HIS A 347 20.03 10.75 -1.62
C HIS A 347 19.53 10.43 -0.20
N GLY A 348 19.22 9.16 0.10
CA GLY A 348 18.62 8.74 1.36
C GLY A 348 17.10 9.01 1.45
N GLU A 349 16.51 9.62 0.42
CA GLU A 349 15.08 9.93 0.33
C GLU A 349 14.60 9.97 -1.13
N THR A 350 13.29 9.92 -1.31
CA THR A 350 12.62 9.92 -2.62
C THR A 350 12.02 11.28 -2.92
N GLU A 351 11.96 11.66 -4.20
CA GLU A 351 11.29 12.90 -4.59
C GLU A 351 9.79 12.82 -4.29
N ALA A 352 9.15 11.73 -4.74
CA ALA A 352 7.73 11.43 -4.55
C ALA A 352 7.50 10.59 -3.28
N ASP A 353 6.26 10.61 -2.77
CA ASP A 353 5.85 9.69 -1.69
C ASP A 353 5.96 8.24 -2.16
N ALA A 354 6.82 7.46 -1.50
CA ALA A 354 7.04 6.06 -1.81
C ALA A 354 6.26 5.11 -0.89
N TRP A 355 5.49 5.63 0.08
CA TRP A 355 4.71 4.81 1.02
C TRP A 355 3.88 3.69 0.36
N PRO A 356 3.16 3.92 -0.77
CA PRO A 356 2.35 2.87 -1.40
C PRO A 356 3.14 1.64 -1.87
N MET A 357 4.45 1.78 -2.10
CA MET A 357 5.33 0.71 -2.56
C MET A 357 6.39 0.31 -1.52
N ASP A 358 6.55 1.05 -0.42
CA ASP A 358 7.56 0.77 0.60
C ASP A 358 7.34 -0.62 1.24
N ILE A 359 8.40 -1.43 1.33
CA ILE A 359 8.35 -2.72 2.04
C ILE A 359 7.99 -2.57 3.52
N ALA A 360 8.29 -1.42 4.13
CA ALA A 360 7.97 -1.14 5.53
C ALA A 360 6.47 -0.98 5.81
N ARG A 361 5.60 -0.98 4.79
CA ARG A 361 4.15 -1.08 5.00
C ARG A 361 3.70 -2.46 5.49
N TYR A 362 4.56 -3.47 5.37
CA TYR A 362 4.31 -4.81 5.88
C TYR A 362 5.07 -5.10 7.17
N GLY A 363 4.58 -6.10 7.91
CA GLY A 363 5.24 -6.64 9.09
C GLY A 363 5.57 -8.12 8.94
N ASP A 364 6.37 -8.65 9.86
CA ASP A 364 6.86 -10.04 9.81
C ASP A 364 5.75 -11.09 9.64
N PHE A 365 4.54 -10.80 10.11
CA PHE A 365 3.40 -11.69 9.93
C PHE A 365 3.05 -11.97 8.46
N THR A 366 3.41 -11.09 7.54
CA THR A 366 3.15 -11.27 6.10
C THR A 366 4.06 -12.30 5.45
N ALA A 367 5.12 -12.74 6.14
CA ALA A 367 5.93 -13.90 5.75
C ALA A 367 5.11 -15.21 5.78
N ASN A 368 3.96 -15.23 6.47
CA ASN A 368 3.15 -16.43 6.61
C ASN A 368 2.56 -16.86 5.25
N LYS A 369 2.90 -18.08 4.81
CA LYS A 369 2.45 -18.63 3.52
C LYS A 369 0.93 -18.65 3.33
N LYS A 370 0.15 -18.86 4.40
CA LYS A 370 -1.31 -18.82 4.35
C LYS A 370 -1.83 -17.40 4.16
N TYR A 371 -1.23 -16.43 4.85
CA TYR A 371 -1.54 -15.01 4.67
C TYR A 371 -1.27 -14.58 3.22
N ILE A 372 -0.07 -14.90 2.68
CA ILE A 372 0.29 -14.60 1.29
C ILE A 372 -0.71 -15.22 0.33
N ARG A 373 -1.03 -16.52 0.48
CA ARG A 373 -1.97 -17.22 -0.40
C ARG A 373 -3.36 -16.57 -0.39
N GLN A 374 -3.89 -16.27 0.79
CA GLN A 374 -5.22 -15.68 0.91
C GLN A 374 -5.26 -14.28 0.31
N THR A 375 -4.31 -13.42 0.66
CA THR A 375 -4.32 -12.00 0.26
C THR A 375 -4.02 -11.81 -1.21
N THR A 376 -2.97 -12.45 -1.75
CA THR A 376 -2.67 -12.38 -3.20
C THR A 376 -3.77 -13.01 -4.05
N GLY A 377 -4.42 -14.08 -3.57
CA GLY A 377 -5.58 -14.66 -4.24
C GLY A 377 -6.79 -13.72 -4.26
N GLN A 378 -7.08 -13.07 -3.12
CA GLN A 378 -8.14 -12.07 -3.06
C GLN A 378 -7.85 -10.88 -3.97
N PHE A 379 -6.60 -10.39 -4.00
CA PHE A 379 -6.22 -9.32 -4.89
C PHE A 379 -6.45 -9.69 -6.36
N TYR A 380 -5.93 -10.85 -6.81
CA TYR A 380 -6.09 -11.31 -8.20
C TYR A 380 -7.56 -11.42 -8.60
N SER A 381 -8.33 -12.19 -7.82
CA SER A 381 -9.77 -12.43 -8.09
C SER A 381 -10.62 -11.16 -8.07
N ARG A 382 -10.13 -10.09 -7.45
CA ARG A 382 -10.81 -8.80 -7.39
C ARG A 382 -10.22 -7.77 -8.34
N ARG A 383 -9.29 -8.13 -9.22
CA ARG A 383 -8.56 -7.16 -10.06
C ARG A 383 -9.49 -6.22 -10.84
N PHE A 384 -10.60 -6.74 -11.37
CA PHE A 384 -11.65 -5.97 -12.08
C PHE A 384 -12.97 -5.85 -11.29
N VAL A 385 -13.05 -6.44 -10.09
CA VAL A 385 -14.19 -6.27 -9.18
C VAL A 385 -14.13 -4.88 -8.57
N MET A 386 -15.27 -4.19 -8.54
CA MET A 386 -15.37 -2.89 -7.89
C MET A 386 -15.10 -3.03 -6.39
N THR A 387 -14.21 -2.18 -5.87
CA THR A 387 -14.00 -2.04 -4.43
C THR A 387 -14.58 -0.70 -4.00
N TYR A 388 -15.54 -0.75 -3.07
CA TYR A 388 -16.23 0.44 -2.60
C TYR A 388 -15.49 1.10 -1.44
N PRO A 389 -15.66 2.41 -1.22
CA PRO A 389 -15.27 3.05 0.03
C PRO A 389 -15.82 2.27 1.23
N ASN A 390 -15.02 2.18 2.29
CA ASN A 390 -15.30 1.45 3.54
C ASN A 390 -15.48 -0.08 3.41
N GLU A 391 -15.45 -0.67 2.21
CA GLU A 391 -15.56 -2.13 2.05
C GLU A 391 -14.42 -2.83 2.79
N GLN A 392 -14.78 -3.82 3.63
CA GLN A 392 -13.82 -4.61 4.38
C GLN A 392 -13.48 -5.89 3.64
N LEU A 393 -12.20 -6.07 3.35
CA LEU A 393 -11.66 -7.29 2.74
C LEU A 393 -11.23 -8.27 3.84
N TRP A 394 -11.58 -9.56 3.67
CA TRP A 394 -11.46 -10.58 4.72
C TRP A 394 -10.27 -11.53 4.57
N ALA A 395 -9.54 -11.53 3.46
CA ALA A 395 -8.39 -12.42 3.31
C ALA A 395 -7.31 -12.10 4.35
N GLY A 396 -6.74 -13.14 4.96
CA GLY A 396 -5.74 -12.97 6.02
C GLY A 396 -6.30 -12.56 7.38
N ARG A 397 -7.63 -12.43 7.54
CA ARG A 397 -8.27 -11.93 8.77
C ARG A 397 -9.18 -12.96 9.46
N PRO A 398 -9.36 -12.86 10.79
CA PRO A 398 -8.61 -11.98 11.70
C PRO A 398 -7.20 -12.53 11.97
N LEU A 399 -6.22 -11.64 12.07
CA LEU A 399 -4.83 -12.01 12.36
C LEU A 399 -4.41 -11.68 13.79
N LYS A 400 -4.47 -10.39 14.16
CA LYS A 400 -4.20 -9.90 15.51
C LYS A 400 -5.48 -9.31 16.08
N LYS A 401 -5.76 -9.59 17.35
CA LYS A 401 -6.95 -9.11 18.04
C LYS A 401 -6.53 -8.44 19.35
N ALA A 402 -7.11 -7.28 19.63
CA ALA A 402 -7.03 -6.72 20.97
C ALA A 402 -7.69 -7.69 21.98
N PRO A 403 -7.25 -7.76 23.24
CA PRO A 403 -7.80 -8.69 24.23
C PRO A 403 -9.30 -8.49 24.50
N ALA A 404 -9.85 -7.30 24.25
CA ALA A 404 -11.27 -7.02 24.41
C ALA A 404 -12.08 -7.22 23.11
N TYR A 405 -11.47 -7.74 22.04
CA TYR A 405 -12.10 -7.90 20.72
C TYR A 405 -13.44 -8.65 20.79
N ASP A 406 -13.48 -9.81 21.44
CA ASP A 406 -14.69 -10.65 21.46
C ASP A 406 -15.80 -9.98 22.29
N ALA A 407 -15.44 -9.23 23.33
CA ALA A 407 -16.38 -8.46 24.15
C ALA A 407 -16.93 -7.22 23.43
N MET A 408 -16.10 -6.50 22.66
CA MET A 408 -16.55 -5.40 21.81
C MET A 408 -17.42 -5.91 20.64
N LYS A 409 -17.05 -7.04 20.04
CA LYS A 409 -17.87 -7.70 19.00
C LYS A 409 -19.26 -8.05 19.54
N ALA A 410 -19.33 -8.55 20.76
CA ALA A 410 -20.59 -8.88 21.43
C ALA A 410 -21.48 -7.64 21.69
N THR A 411 -20.90 -6.44 21.80
CA THR A 411 -21.64 -5.17 21.92
C THR A 411 -21.85 -4.44 20.58
N GLY A 412 -21.59 -5.12 19.46
CA GLY A 412 -21.92 -4.62 18.12
C GLY A 412 -20.73 -4.09 17.33
N ALA A 413 -19.50 -4.09 17.86
CA ALA A 413 -18.34 -3.61 17.12
C ALA A 413 -18.20 -4.30 15.76
N ARG A 414 -18.12 -3.50 14.70
CA ARG A 414 -17.67 -3.90 13.37
C ARG A 414 -16.20 -3.54 13.26
N PHE A 415 -15.42 -4.41 12.63
CA PHE A 415 -13.96 -4.30 12.64
C PHE A 415 -13.42 -4.04 11.23
N GLY A 416 -12.54 -3.05 11.15
CA GLY A 416 -11.59 -2.89 10.07
C GLY A 416 -10.24 -3.50 10.41
N GLU A 417 -9.29 -3.37 9.50
CA GLU A 417 -7.92 -3.83 9.68
C GLU A 417 -6.95 -2.65 9.68
N SER A 418 -5.93 -2.72 10.54
CA SER A 418 -4.76 -1.86 10.48
C SER A 418 -3.52 -2.71 10.74
N TRP A 419 -2.77 -3.05 9.67
CA TRP A 419 -1.47 -3.74 9.78
C TRP A 419 -1.53 -5.05 10.60
N GLY A 420 -2.51 -5.87 10.24
CA GLY A 420 -2.85 -7.15 10.84
C GLY A 420 -3.76 -7.07 12.07
N LEU A 421 -3.99 -5.87 12.63
CA LEU A 421 -4.81 -5.67 13.82
C LEU A 421 -6.26 -5.38 13.46
N GLU A 422 -7.18 -6.10 14.07
CA GLU A 422 -8.61 -5.78 14.04
C GLU A 422 -8.89 -4.53 14.91
N VAL A 423 -9.39 -3.46 14.29
CA VAL A 423 -9.74 -2.19 14.96
C VAL A 423 -11.23 -1.89 14.82
N PRO A 424 -11.94 -1.45 15.88
CA PRO A 424 -13.37 -1.16 15.80
C PRO A 424 -13.61 0.07 14.91
N ILE A 425 -14.39 -0.07 13.84
CA ILE A 425 -14.73 1.03 12.91
C ILE A 425 -16.01 1.78 13.34
N TYR A 426 -17.00 1.05 13.86
CA TYR A 426 -18.22 1.56 14.49
C TYR A 426 -18.91 0.42 15.27
N PHE A 427 -19.93 0.74 16.06
CA PHE A 427 -20.74 -0.18 16.85
C PHE A 427 -22.14 -0.28 16.25
N ALA A 428 -22.44 -1.43 15.67
CA ALA A 428 -23.71 -1.70 15.02
C ALA A 428 -24.86 -1.82 16.04
N PRO A 429 -26.08 -1.38 15.69
CA PRO A 429 -27.24 -1.42 16.60
C PRO A 429 -27.77 -2.84 16.85
N SER A 430 -27.44 -3.80 16.00
CA SER A 430 -27.79 -5.21 16.17
C SER A 430 -26.74 -6.15 15.56
N PRO A 431 -26.72 -7.43 15.97
CA PRO A 431 -25.83 -8.43 15.40
C PRO A 431 -26.02 -8.64 13.89
N GLU A 432 -27.24 -8.47 13.37
CA GLU A 432 -27.62 -8.71 11.98
C GLU A 432 -27.33 -7.54 11.04
N PHE A 433 -26.93 -6.38 11.57
CA PHE A 433 -26.62 -5.22 10.75
C PHE A 433 -25.38 -5.47 9.88
N GLU A 434 -25.53 -5.31 8.57
CA GLU A 434 -24.43 -5.31 7.61
C GLU A 434 -24.40 -3.97 6.88
N GLU A 435 -23.20 -3.38 6.75
CA GLU A 435 -23.03 -2.19 5.94
C GLU A 435 -23.16 -2.56 4.46
N THR A 436 -24.05 -1.90 3.75
CA THR A 436 -24.15 -1.99 2.29
C THR A 436 -23.14 -1.03 1.69
N PRO A 437 -22.10 -1.52 0.96
CA PRO A 437 -21.11 -0.64 0.36
C PRO A 437 -21.74 0.33 -0.64
N SER A 438 -21.20 1.55 -0.71
CA SER A 438 -21.70 2.60 -1.59
C SER A 438 -20.58 3.58 -1.95
N LEU A 439 -20.66 4.18 -3.13
CA LEU A 439 -19.86 5.36 -3.49
C LEU A 439 -20.29 6.64 -2.73
N ARG A 440 -21.46 6.57 -2.08
CA ARG A 440 -22.07 7.67 -1.33
C ARG A 440 -22.12 7.31 0.16
N ARG A 441 -23.02 7.95 0.90
CA ARG A 441 -23.29 7.59 2.30
C ARG A 441 -23.90 6.19 2.34
N SER A 442 -23.25 5.27 3.05
CA SER A 442 -23.80 3.94 3.34
C SER A 442 -24.86 4.00 4.44
N ASN A 443 -25.53 2.87 4.68
CA ASN A 443 -26.44 2.69 5.80
C ASN A 443 -25.75 2.78 7.19
N ALA A 444 -24.42 2.87 7.26
CA ALA A 444 -23.68 3.10 8.50
C ALA A 444 -23.51 4.60 8.85
N PHE A 445 -23.86 5.52 7.95
CA PHE A 445 -23.61 6.96 8.12
C PHE A 445 -24.25 7.54 9.39
N ASP A 446 -25.52 7.23 9.65
CA ASP A 446 -26.23 7.77 10.82
C ASP A 446 -25.76 7.14 12.13
N ILE A 447 -25.27 5.89 12.10
CA ILE A 447 -24.68 5.20 13.25
C ILE A 447 -23.39 5.92 13.67
N VAL A 448 -22.49 6.14 12.71
CA VAL A 448 -21.24 6.90 12.94
C VAL A 448 -21.54 8.33 13.40
N GLY A 449 -22.55 8.98 12.82
CA GLY A 449 -23.01 10.29 13.24
C GLY A 449 -23.53 10.32 14.67
N GLU A 450 -24.19 9.24 15.13
CA GLU A 450 -24.66 9.12 16.50
C GLU A 450 -23.53 8.92 17.50
N GLU A 451 -22.56 8.06 17.17
CA GLU A 451 -21.32 7.93 17.96
C GLU A 451 -20.61 9.29 18.17
N CYS A 452 -20.55 10.10 17.12
CA CYS A 452 -20.00 11.46 17.20
C CYS A 452 -20.80 12.33 18.18
N ARG A 453 -22.14 12.37 18.04
CA ARG A 453 -23.03 13.18 18.90
C ARG A 453 -22.95 12.75 20.36
N GLN A 454 -22.96 11.45 20.62
CA GLN A 454 -22.88 10.90 21.97
C GLN A 454 -21.52 11.19 22.62
N THR A 455 -20.43 11.11 21.86
CA THR A 455 -19.10 11.50 22.35
C THR A 455 -19.05 12.99 22.72
N ARG A 456 -19.68 13.86 21.93
CA ARG A 456 -19.77 15.30 22.20
C ARG A 456 -20.69 15.64 23.38
N ALA A 457 -21.76 14.87 23.59
CA ALA A 457 -22.76 15.12 24.64
C ALA A 457 -22.43 14.45 26.00
N GLY A 458 -21.67 13.34 25.99
CA GLY A 458 -21.39 12.51 27.17
C GLY A 458 -19.91 12.12 27.28
N VAL A 459 -19.63 10.81 27.12
CA VAL A 459 -18.27 10.26 27.04
C VAL A 459 -18.20 9.18 25.97
N GLY A 460 -17.33 9.34 24.99
CA GLY A 460 -16.94 8.28 24.06
C GLY A 460 -15.78 7.45 24.63
N LEU A 461 -15.85 6.12 24.48
CA LEU A 461 -14.80 5.16 24.77
C LEU A 461 -14.30 4.52 23.46
N ILE A 462 -13.02 4.69 23.13
CA ILE A 462 -12.39 4.08 21.95
C ILE A 462 -11.19 3.23 22.33
N ASP A 463 -11.03 2.09 21.66
CA ASP A 463 -9.85 1.23 21.77
C ASP A 463 -8.62 1.91 21.12
N THR A 464 -7.57 2.09 21.90
CA THR A 464 -6.31 2.72 21.48
C THR A 464 -5.22 1.70 21.12
N THR A 465 -5.55 0.41 21.04
CA THR A 465 -4.65 -0.63 20.52
C THR A 465 -4.20 -0.29 19.10
N GLY A 466 -5.02 0.44 18.32
CA GLY A 466 -4.70 0.96 16.99
C GLY A 466 -3.64 2.08 16.92
N PHE A 467 -2.95 2.38 18.02
CA PHE A 467 -1.80 3.30 18.05
C PHE A 467 -0.48 2.56 18.29
N SER A 468 0.58 3.00 17.61
CA SER A 468 1.94 2.52 17.88
C SER A 468 2.49 3.15 19.15
N ARG A 469 3.35 2.39 19.84
CA ARG A 469 4.01 2.79 21.09
C ARG A 469 5.43 2.26 21.10
N PHE A 470 6.39 3.16 21.21
CA PHE A 470 7.80 2.84 21.35
C PHE A 470 8.34 3.35 22.67
N GLU A 471 8.93 2.49 23.49
CA GLU A 471 9.62 2.89 24.70
C GLU A 471 11.09 3.22 24.38
N VAL A 472 11.53 4.40 24.79
CA VAL A 472 12.89 4.89 24.63
C VAL A 472 13.54 5.04 26.01
N THR A 473 14.69 4.37 26.18
CA THR A 473 15.47 4.35 27.43
C THR A 473 16.97 4.36 27.13
N GLY A 474 17.79 4.58 28.15
CA GLY A 474 19.26 4.64 28.04
C GLY A 474 19.84 6.00 28.41
N GLY A 475 21.15 6.06 28.64
CA GLY A 475 21.84 7.27 29.09
C GLY A 475 21.74 8.43 28.09
N GLY A 476 21.67 8.12 26.80
CA GLY A 476 21.56 9.08 25.70
C GLY A 476 20.12 9.37 25.24
N ALA A 477 19.09 8.79 25.86
CA ALA A 477 17.72 8.82 25.34
C ALA A 477 17.17 10.24 25.12
N GLU A 478 17.33 11.14 26.10
CA GLU A 478 16.87 12.52 26.01
C GLU A 478 17.60 13.29 24.90
N LYS A 479 18.93 13.19 24.85
CA LYS A 479 19.74 13.83 23.81
C LYS A 479 19.38 13.34 22.40
N TRP A 480 19.13 12.04 22.27
CA TRP A 480 18.74 11.45 21.00
C TRP A 480 17.34 11.89 20.57
N LEU A 481 16.37 11.91 21.49
CA LEU A 481 15.02 12.42 21.21
C LEU A 481 15.04 13.89 20.79
N ASP A 482 15.88 14.72 21.43
CA ASP A 482 16.04 16.14 21.11
C ASP A 482 16.69 16.36 19.72
N LYS A 483 17.41 15.37 19.21
CA LYS A 483 17.97 15.34 17.86
C LYS A 483 16.97 14.87 16.81
N VAL A 484 16.17 13.85 17.11
CA VAL A 484 15.26 13.19 16.13
C VAL A 484 13.93 13.92 16.01
N MET A 485 13.43 14.53 17.08
CA MET A 485 12.18 15.28 17.09
C MET A 485 12.42 16.75 16.73
N SER A 486 11.48 17.37 16.03
CA SER A 486 11.58 18.78 15.61
C SER A 486 11.05 19.78 16.64
N SER A 487 10.61 19.31 17.80
CA SER A 487 10.02 20.12 18.85
C SER A 487 10.83 20.00 20.15
N ARG A 488 10.83 21.06 20.98
CA ARG A 488 11.35 20.95 22.35
C ARG A 488 10.70 19.80 23.09
N LEU A 489 11.50 18.97 23.75
CA LEU A 489 11.01 17.82 24.52
C LEU A 489 10.11 18.24 25.70
N PRO A 490 9.13 17.42 26.07
CA PRO A 490 8.35 17.65 27.28
C PRO A 490 9.15 17.38 28.56
N GLU A 491 8.92 18.21 29.57
CA GLU A 491 9.40 18.00 30.95
C GLU A 491 8.85 16.69 31.54
N PRO A 492 9.47 16.13 32.60
CA PRO A 492 8.94 14.96 33.29
C PRO A 492 7.47 15.12 33.71
N GLY A 493 6.65 14.11 33.43
CA GLY A 493 5.21 14.13 33.68
C GLY A 493 4.40 14.89 32.62
N ARG A 494 5.00 15.19 31.47
CA ARG A 494 4.35 15.90 30.36
C ARG A 494 4.45 15.09 29.06
N ALA A 495 3.50 15.34 28.18
CA ALA A 495 3.53 14.90 26.79
C ALA A 495 3.61 16.10 25.84
N LYS A 496 3.96 15.85 24.58
CA LYS A 496 3.92 16.86 23.52
C LYS A 496 3.77 16.22 22.14
N LEU A 497 3.03 16.88 21.26
CA LEU A 497 3.12 16.59 19.83
C LEU A 497 4.53 16.98 19.35
N ALA A 498 5.22 16.04 18.74
CA ALA A 498 6.62 16.14 18.37
C ALA A 498 6.77 15.55 16.95
N PRO A 499 6.67 16.39 15.90
CA PRO A 499 6.90 15.94 14.55
C PRO A 499 8.33 15.44 14.39
N MET A 500 8.53 14.49 13.47
CA MET A 500 9.84 14.00 13.09
C MET A 500 10.12 14.45 11.66
N LEU A 501 11.37 14.82 11.34
CA LEU A 501 11.75 15.34 10.03
C LEU A 501 12.90 14.57 9.42
N ALA A 502 12.91 14.50 8.09
CA ALA A 502 14.08 14.14 7.31
C ALA A 502 15.11 15.29 7.29
N PRO A 503 16.38 15.04 6.90
CA PRO A 503 17.36 16.09 6.65
C PRO A 503 16.89 17.18 5.67
N SER A 504 15.99 16.85 4.74
CA SER A 504 15.35 17.79 3.81
C SER A 504 14.30 18.71 4.43
N GLY A 505 13.96 18.50 5.71
CA GLY A 505 12.89 19.21 6.40
C GLY A 505 11.48 18.68 6.11
N ARG A 506 11.35 17.61 5.32
CA ARG A 506 10.07 16.92 5.07
C ARG A 506 9.66 16.06 6.26
N LEU A 507 8.35 15.87 6.43
CA LEU A 507 7.79 15.09 7.52
C LEU A 507 8.20 13.62 7.45
N LYS A 508 8.51 13.06 8.61
CA LYS A 508 8.79 11.64 8.87
C LYS A 508 7.93 11.05 9.98
N GLY A 509 7.01 11.83 10.55
CA GLY A 509 6.00 11.36 11.50
C GLY A 509 5.31 12.51 12.23
N ASP A 510 4.02 12.34 12.53
CA ASP A 510 3.18 13.18 13.38
C ASP A 510 3.00 12.54 14.77
N LEU A 511 4.09 12.51 15.53
CA LEU A 511 4.20 11.67 16.72
C LEU A 511 3.88 12.44 18.00
N THR A 512 3.55 11.72 19.07
CA THR A 512 3.47 12.27 20.43
C THR A 512 4.57 11.68 21.30
N VAL A 513 5.35 12.54 21.95
CA VAL A 513 6.37 12.12 22.93
C VAL A 513 5.82 12.29 24.33
N PHE A 514 5.91 11.25 25.15
CA PHE A 514 5.59 11.25 26.58
C PHE A 514 6.87 11.13 27.39
N ASN A 515 7.05 12.02 28.36
CA ASN A 515 8.10 11.91 29.37
C ASN A 515 7.52 11.38 30.67
N TRP A 516 7.72 10.10 30.96
CA TRP A 516 7.21 9.48 32.18
C TRP A 516 8.06 9.78 33.42
N GLY A 517 9.17 10.51 33.26
CA GLY A 517 10.19 10.70 34.29
C GLY A 517 11.12 9.49 34.43
N GLY A 518 12.19 9.65 35.22
CA GLY A 518 13.15 8.57 35.50
C GLY A 518 13.88 8.02 34.26
N GLY A 519 14.04 8.85 33.21
CA GLY A 519 14.69 8.45 31.97
C GLY A 519 13.85 7.53 31.06
N ARG A 520 12.53 7.43 31.30
CA ARG A 520 11.61 6.65 30.47
C ARG A 520 10.74 7.54 29.62
N TRP A 521 10.81 7.33 28.31
CA TRP A 521 10.05 8.09 27.32
C TRP A 521 9.25 7.15 26.45
N TRP A 522 8.06 7.58 26.01
CA TRP A 522 7.35 6.90 24.93
C TRP A 522 7.21 7.79 23.70
N ILE A 523 7.28 7.20 22.53
CA ILE A 523 6.85 7.79 21.26
C ILE A 523 5.58 7.07 20.83
N MET A 524 4.50 7.80 20.57
CA MET A 524 3.22 7.25 20.10
C MET A 524 2.84 7.81 18.73
N GLY A 525 2.21 6.98 17.90
CA GLY A 525 1.77 7.36 16.54
C GLY A 525 0.79 6.35 15.94
N SER A 526 0.72 6.29 14.62
CA SER A 526 -0.15 5.33 13.92
C SER A 526 0.41 3.90 13.96
N TYR A 527 -0.46 2.90 14.19
CA TYR A 527 -0.04 1.49 14.29
C TYR A 527 0.45 0.90 12.97
N TYR A 528 -0.11 1.32 11.83
CA TYR A 528 0.31 0.83 10.52
C TYR A 528 1.68 1.34 10.04
N LEU A 529 2.26 2.33 10.73
CA LEU A 529 3.58 2.88 10.44
C LEU A 529 4.68 2.26 11.29
N ARG A 530 4.38 1.21 12.06
CA ARG A 530 5.29 0.66 13.08
C ARG A 530 6.65 0.28 12.53
N ASN A 531 6.67 -0.49 11.45
CA ASN A 531 7.91 -0.96 10.84
C ASN A 531 8.68 0.20 10.20
N TRP A 532 7.97 1.16 9.60
CA TRP A 532 8.58 2.33 8.97
C TRP A 532 9.26 3.27 9.97
N HIS A 533 8.59 3.60 11.08
CA HIS A 533 9.19 4.35 12.17
C HIS A 533 10.32 3.55 12.85
N SER A 534 10.15 2.24 13.05
CA SER A 534 11.19 1.38 13.62
C SER A 534 12.47 1.38 12.79
N ARG A 535 12.34 1.28 11.45
CA ARG A 535 13.47 1.41 10.52
C ARG A 535 14.16 2.76 10.71
N TRP A 536 13.40 3.86 10.70
CA TRP A 536 13.95 5.20 10.91
C TRP A 536 14.69 5.34 12.25
N PHE A 537 14.11 4.85 13.35
CA PHE A 537 14.76 4.89 14.66
C PHE A 537 16.06 4.07 14.67
N ASN A 538 16.07 2.88 14.08
CA ASN A 538 17.26 2.03 14.01
C ASN A 538 18.38 2.69 13.20
N ASP A 539 18.05 3.35 12.10
CA ASP A 539 19.02 4.01 11.22
C ASP A 539 19.67 5.24 11.90
N HIS A 540 18.98 5.87 12.86
CA HIS A 540 19.40 7.13 13.48
C HIS A 540 19.69 7.02 14.99
N ARG A 541 19.59 5.83 15.60
CA ARG A 541 19.82 5.65 17.04
C ARG A 541 21.30 5.76 17.41
N ASP A 542 21.54 6.40 18.55
CA ASP A 542 22.86 6.36 19.19
C ASP A 542 23.05 5.02 19.93
N ALA A 543 24.31 4.62 20.14
CA ALA A 543 24.65 3.29 20.66
C ALA A 543 24.13 3.02 22.09
N ASP A 544 24.01 4.05 22.92
CA ASP A 544 23.55 4.00 24.31
C ASP A 544 22.05 4.23 24.47
N VAL A 545 21.30 4.21 23.36
CA VAL A 545 19.83 4.35 23.32
C VAL A 545 19.19 3.03 22.93
N THR A 546 18.18 2.63 23.70
CA THR A 546 17.30 1.49 23.40
C THR A 546 15.92 2.00 23.03
N VAL A 547 15.43 1.59 21.86
CA VAL A 547 14.06 1.81 21.40
C VAL A 547 13.38 0.45 21.30
N ARG A 548 12.28 0.25 22.02
CA ARG A 548 11.50 -1.00 22.01
C ARG A 548 10.07 -0.72 21.57
N ASP A 549 9.63 -1.38 20.52
CA ASP A 549 8.21 -1.44 20.17
C ASP A 549 7.45 -2.23 21.24
N ILE A 550 6.52 -1.56 21.92
CA ILE A 550 5.69 -2.14 22.98
C ILE A 550 4.21 -2.16 22.58
N SER A 551 3.88 -1.86 21.32
CA SER A 551 2.51 -1.61 20.85
C SER A 551 1.55 -2.78 21.10
N ASP A 552 2.02 -4.02 20.95
CA ASP A 552 1.18 -5.22 21.15
C ASP A 552 1.11 -5.66 22.62
N ALA A 553 2.06 -5.22 23.45
CA ALA A 553 2.12 -5.55 24.88
C ALA A 553 1.43 -4.50 25.75
N THR A 554 1.32 -3.27 25.24
CA THR A 554 0.75 -2.11 25.91
C THR A 554 -0.39 -1.56 25.08
N VAL A 555 -1.60 -1.67 25.61
CA VAL A 555 -2.85 -1.34 24.93
C VAL A 555 -3.70 -0.47 25.85
N GLY A 556 -4.93 -0.14 25.48
CA GLY A 556 -5.77 0.65 26.37
C GLY A 556 -6.96 1.29 25.69
N PHE A 557 -7.60 2.18 26.42
CA PHE A 557 -8.74 2.95 25.92
C PHE A 557 -8.52 4.44 26.09
N SER A 558 -9.13 5.23 25.20
CA SER A 558 -9.29 6.67 25.41
C SER A 558 -10.74 6.96 25.78
N ILE A 559 -10.91 7.81 26.79
CA ILE A 559 -12.21 8.40 27.15
C ILE A 559 -12.20 9.85 26.70
N SER A 560 -13.20 10.27 25.93
CA SER A 560 -13.28 11.60 25.32
C SER A 560 -14.68 12.18 25.40
N GLY A 561 -14.83 13.46 25.73
CA GLY A 561 -16.12 14.12 25.92
C GLY A 561 -16.22 14.91 27.24
N PRO A 562 -17.26 15.73 27.41
CA PRO A 562 -17.41 16.62 28.58
C PRO A 562 -17.40 15.90 29.93
N ASN A 563 -17.87 14.65 29.98
CA ASN A 563 -17.95 13.88 31.22
C ASN A 563 -16.72 12.99 31.50
N SER A 564 -15.67 13.04 30.66
CA SER A 564 -14.51 12.14 30.79
C SER A 564 -13.76 12.27 32.11
N ARG A 565 -13.72 13.48 32.69
CA ARG A 565 -13.09 13.71 34.00
C ARG A 565 -13.92 13.09 35.12
N ALA A 566 -15.25 13.29 35.10
CA ALA A 566 -16.14 12.69 36.07
C ALA A 566 -16.07 11.16 36.04
N LEU A 567 -15.90 10.57 34.84
CA LEU A 567 -15.62 9.14 34.71
C LEU A 567 -14.28 8.75 35.34
N LEU A 568 -13.20 9.47 35.00
CA LEU A 568 -11.86 9.18 35.54
C LEU A 568 -11.84 9.27 37.08
N GLU A 569 -12.47 10.29 37.65
CA GLU A 569 -12.59 10.51 39.10
C GLU A 569 -13.33 9.36 39.82
N ARG A 570 -14.24 8.64 39.14
CA ARG A 570 -14.91 7.47 39.73
C ARG A 570 -14.01 6.25 39.84
N VAL A 571 -12.96 6.17 39.03
CA VAL A 571 -12.09 4.99 38.94
C VAL A 571 -10.69 5.23 39.49
N THR A 572 -10.33 6.45 39.89
CA THR A 572 -9.00 6.76 40.44
C THR A 572 -9.09 7.49 41.77
N ASN A 573 -8.10 7.27 42.63
CA ASN A 573 -7.87 8.08 43.83
C ASN A 573 -6.88 9.23 43.59
N ALA A 574 -6.26 9.31 42.40
CA ALA A 574 -5.36 10.39 42.04
C ALA A 574 -6.13 11.71 41.84
N ASP A 575 -5.50 12.84 42.18
CA ASP A 575 -6.07 14.16 41.88
C ASP A 575 -5.98 14.42 40.37
N VAL A 576 -7.09 14.20 39.68
CA VAL A 576 -7.26 14.48 38.24
C VAL A 576 -8.04 15.77 38.00
N SER A 577 -8.04 16.71 38.96
CA SER A 577 -8.62 18.05 38.79
C SER A 577 -7.93 18.85 37.70
N LYS A 578 -8.53 19.99 37.31
CA LYS A 578 -8.02 20.79 36.17
C LYS A 578 -6.66 21.38 36.49
N GLU A 579 -6.42 21.63 37.77
CA GLU A 579 -5.25 22.23 38.37
C GLU A 579 -4.12 21.20 38.53
N ALA A 580 -4.44 19.98 38.99
CA ALA A 580 -3.46 18.92 39.22
C ALA A 580 -3.04 18.19 37.93
N PHE A 581 -3.98 17.88 37.05
CA PHE A 581 -3.72 17.12 35.82
C PHE A 581 -4.11 17.93 34.58
N LYS A 582 -3.24 18.87 34.20
CA LYS A 582 -3.46 19.83 33.10
C LYS A 582 -3.36 19.16 31.73
N PHE A 583 -3.79 19.86 30.67
CA PHE A 583 -3.64 19.37 29.30
C PHE A 583 -2.17 19.01 29.02
N MET A 584 -1.97 17.86 28.38
CA MET A 584 -0.67 17.22 28.15
C MET A 584 0.10 16.83 29.42
N HIS A 585 -0.56 16.66 30.58
CA HIS A 585 0.03 15.90 31.69
C HIS A 585 -0.01 14.42 31.38
N CYS A 586 1.02 13.71 31.82
CA CYS A 586 1.02 12.26 31.84
C CYS A 586 1.59 11.74 33.15
N GLY A 587 1.11 10.60 33.62
CA GLY A 587 1.56 10.00 34.86
C GLY A 587 1.09 8.57 35.02
N GLU A 588 1.60 7.92 36.05
CA GLU A 588 1.15 6.59 36.46
C GLU A 588 0.13 6.74 37.61
N MET A 589 -1.00 6.05 37.53
CA MET A 589 -2.04 6.09 38.56
C MET A 589 -2.87 4.80 38.58
N ASP A 590 -3.56 4.56 39.69
CA ASP A 590 -4.48 3.44 39.82
C ASP A 590 -5.82 3.76 39.13
N ILE A 591 -6.31 2.83 38.31
CA ILE A 591 -7.60 2.86 37.63
C ILE A 591 -8.35 1.57 38.00
N GLY A 592 -9.28 1.66 38.95
CA GLY A 592 -9.83 0.50 39.63
C GLY A 592 -8.72 -0.27 40.34
N LEU A 593 -8.50 -1.52 39.90
CA LEU A 593 -7.43 -2.38 40.42
C LEU A 593 -6.15 -2.34 39.57
N LEU A 594 -6.15 -1.57 38.48
CA LEU A 594 -5.10 -1.58 37.46
C LEU A 594 -4.12 -0.44 37.67
N ARG A 595 -2.82 -0.71 37.50
CA ARG A 595 -1.81 0.35 37.45
C ARG A 595 -1.63 0.83 36.00
N ALA A 596 -2.14 2.02 35.68
CA ALA A 596 -2.19 2.52 34.32
C ALA A 596 -1.27 3.72 34.08
N LYS A 597 -0.80 3.85 32.84
CA LYS A 597 -0.15 5.07 32.33
C LYS A 597 -1.19 5.94 31.63
N VAL A 598 -1.48 7.08 32.24
CA VAL A 598 -2.55 7.99 31.82
C VAL A 598 -1.95 9.27 31.25
N GLY A 599 -2.44 9.70 30.10
CA GLY A 599 -2.12 10.99 29.49
C GLY A 599 -3.39 11.81 29.25
N ARG A 600 -3.37 13.12 29.53
CA ARG A 600 -4.49 14.02 29.23
C ARG A 600 -4.34 14.64 27.84
N LEU A 601 -4.83 13.92 26.83
CA LEU A 601 -4.93 14.32 25.43
C LEU A 601 -6.07 13.54 24.76
N SER A 602 -6.51 13.99 23.59
CA SER A 602 -7.50 13.29 22.77
C SER A 602 -7.40 13.72 21.31
N VAL A 603 -7.33 12.74 20.41
CA VAL A 603 -7.40 12.97 18.96
C VAL A 603 -8.81 13.42 18.52
N SER A 604 -9.86 13.15 19.29
CA SER A 604 -11.22 13.66 19.00
C SER A 604 -11.35 15.19 19.19
N GLY A 605 -10.34 15.80 19.83
CA GLY A 605 -10.28 17.19 20.28
C GLY A 605 -11.29 17.59 21.36
N GLU A 606 -11.95 16.62 21.99
CA GLU A 606 -12.68 16.84 23.23
C GLU A 606 -11.76 16.76 24.45
N MET A 607 -12.29 17.12 25.63
CA MET A 607 -11.61 16.76 26.88
C MET A 607 -11.50 15.24 26.96
N GLY A 608 -10.29 14.71 27.11
CA GLY A 608 -10.11 13.27 27.19
C GLY A 608 -8.79 12.85 27.83
N TYR A 609 -8.71 11.54 28.04
CA TYR A 609 -7.57 10.85 28.62
C TYR A 609 -7.29 9.58 27.82
N GLU A 610 -6.02 9.27 27.59
CA GLU A 610 -5.56 7.99 27.07
C GLU A 610 -5.03 7.16 28.24
N ILE A 611 -5.61 5.99 28.46
CA ILE A 611 -5.33 5.09 29.59
C ILE A 611 -4.68 3.83 29.06
N ASN A 612 -3.39 3.66 29.33
CA ASN A 612 -2.58 2.56 28.81
C ASN A 612 -2.29 1.54 29.92
N VAL A 613 -2.51 0.26 29.62
CA VAL A 613 -2.32 -0.90 30.50
C VAL A 613 -1.62 -2.02 29.74
N SER A 614 -1.23 -3.10 30.44
CA SER A 614 -0.75 -4.29 29.74
C SER A 614 -1.89 -4.97 28.97
N ALA A 615 -1.54 -5.74 27.93
CA ALA A 615 -2.52 -6.51 27.16
C ALA A 615 -3.38 -7.44 28.05
N ALA A 616 -2.81 -8.04 29.10
CA ALA A 616 -3.55 -8.91 30.00
C ALA A 616 -4.68 -8.18 30.76
N GLU A 617 -4.56 -6.87 30.95
CA GLU A 617 -5.47 -6.03 31.75
C GLU A 617 -6.53 -5.30 30.90
N HIS A 618 -6.41 -5.37 29.58
CA HIS A 618 -7.22 -4.57 28.65
C HIS A 618 -8.73 -4.78 28.81
N ILE A 619 -9.17 -6.04 28.93
CA ILE A 619 -10.59 -6.35 29.10
C ILE A 619 -11.11 -5.84 30.46
N THR A 620 -10.33 -6.01 31.52
CA THR A 620 -10.67 -5.49 32.85
C THR A 620 -10.75 -3.97 32.85
N LEU A 621 -9.87 -3.28 32.12
CA LEU A 621 -9.94 -1.83 31.96
C LEU A 621 -11.25 -1.43 31.27
N ARG A 622 -11.63 -2.12 30.19
CA ARG A 622 -12.91 -1.86 29.49
C ARG A 622 -14.09 -2.00 30.44
N GLU A 623 -14.19 -3.13 31.13
CA GLU A 623 -15.29 -3.41 32.07
C GLU A 623 -15.36 -2.36 33.18
N THR A 624 -14.22 -1.99 33.74
CA THR A 624 -14.11 -0.95 34.79
C THR A 624 -14.65 0.39 34.30
N LEU A 625 -14.26 0.82 33.09
CA LEU A 625 -14.70 2.09 32.51
C LEU A 625 -16.18 2.07 32.14
N LEU A 626 -16.67 0.97 31.55
CA LEU A 626 -18.08 0.81 31.21
C LEU A 626 -18.97 0.89 32.46
N GLN A 627 -18.62 0.15 33.51
CA GLN A 627 -19.37 0.14 34.76
C GLN A 627 -19.36 1.53 35.42
N ALA A 628 -18.20 2.19 35.51
CA ALA A 628 -18.11 3.52 36.09
C ALA A 628 -18.79 4.61 35.23
N GLY A 629 -18.98 4.35 33.94
CA GLY A 629 -19.67 5.22 32.98
C GLY A 629 -21.19 5.24 33.10
N GLU A 630 -21.78 4.35 33.91
CA GLU A 630 -23.23 4.33 34.12
C GLU A 630 -23.73 5.70 34.62
N GLY A 631 -24.76 6.21 33.94
CA GLY A 631 -25.35 7.53 34.22
C GLY A 631 -24.51 8.73 33.74
N LEU A 632 -23.37 8.53 33.07
CA LEU A 632 -22.57 9.62 32.48
C LEU A 632 -22.77 9.80 30.97
N GLY A 633 -23.63 8.98 30.35
CA GLY A 633 -23.79 8.95 28.90
C GLY A 633 -22.56 8.38 28.20
N LEU A 634 -21.96 7.32 28.76
CA LEU A 634 -20.85 6.62 28.13
C LEU A 634 -21.34 5.84 26.92
N THR A 635 -20.70 6.02 25.77
CA THR A 635 -20.86 5.19 24.58
C THR A 635 -19.50 4.64 24.13
N GLU A 636 -19.47 3.43 23.62
CA GLU A 636 -18.34 2.99 22.79
C GLU A 636 -18.46 3.63 21.40
N TYR A 637 -17.32 3.94 20.78
CA TYR A 637 -17.28 4.45 19.40
C TYR A 637 -16.06 3.92 18.64
N GLY A 638 -16.17 3.90 17.31
CA GLY A 638 -15.13 3.38 16.44
C GLY A 638 -14.27 4.46 15.77
N PHE A 639 -13.28 4.00 15.00
CA PHE A 639 -12.36 4.87 14.27
C PHE A 639 -13.06 5.76 13.23
N ASN A 640 -14.21 5.36 12.66
CA ASN A 640 -14.92 6.21 11.71
C ASN A 640 -15.47 7.48 12.38
N ALA A 641 -16.04 7.35 13.59
CA ALA A 641 -16.46 8.49 14.37
C ALA A 641 -15.23 9.31 14.80
N MET A 642 -14.14 8.68 15.25
CA MET A 642 -12.88 9.38 15.56
C MET A 642 -12.38 10.24 14.40
N PHE A 643 -12.37 9.71 13.17
CA PHE A 643 -11.95 10.44 11.97
C PHE A 643 -12.87 11.62 11.63
N SER A 644 -14.17 11.53 11.91
CA SER A 644 -15.08 12.67 11.80
C SER A 644 -14.77 13.72 12.86
N LEU A 645 -14.68 13.32 14.13
CA LEU A 645 -14.49 14.21 15.27
C LEU A 645 -13.17 15.01 15.17
N ARG A 646 -12.08 14.37 14.71
CA ARG A 646 -10.76 15.01 14.55
C ARG A 646 -10.74 16.04 13.42
N LEU A 647 -11.49 15.80 12.34
CA LEU A 647 -11.56 16.72 11.20
C LEU A 647 -12.20 18.06 11.59
N GLU A 648 -13.24 18.03 12.43
CA GLU A 648 -13.87 19.25 12.98
C GLU A 648 -12.89 20.13 13.79
N LYS A 649 -11.78 19.56 14.25
CA LYS A 649 -10.74 20.23 15.04
C LYS A 649 -9.51 20.58 14.18
N SER A 650 -9.56 20.28 12.88
CA SER A 650 -8.47 20.45 11.94
C SER A 650 -7.20 19.67 12.32
N PHE A 651 -7.35 18.53 12.99
CA PHE A 651 -6.23 17.64 13.27
C PHE A 651 -5.98 16.77 12.05
N GLY A 652 -4.83 16.95 11.40
CA GLY A 652 -4.37 16.05 10.33
C GLY A 652 -3.95 14.69 10.88
N ILE A 653 -3.88 13.70 10.01
CA ILE A 653 -3.28 12.40 10.30
C ILE A 653 -2.33 11.99 9.18
N TRP A 654 -1.43 11.07 9.48
CA TRP A 654 -0.58 10.44 8.48
C TRP A 654 -1.38 9.71 7.38
N SER A 655 -0.80 9.65 6.18
CA SER A 655 -1.38 9.09 4.95
C SER A 655 -2.59 9.84 4.38
N THR A 656 -2.98 10.97 4.97
CA THR A 656 -3.95 11.91 4.40
C THR A 656 -3.37 13.32 4.34
N GLU A 657 -3.50 14.10 5.42
CA GLU A 657 -3.00 15.48 5.49
C GLU A 657 -1.48 15.53 5.66
N PHE A 658 -0.89 14.49 6.27
CA PHE A 658 0.55 14.37 6.47
C PHE A 658 1.12 13.20 5.68
N THR A 659 2.18 13.46 4.92
CA THR A 659 2.94 12.46 4.17
C THR A 659 4.39 12.89 4.08
N GLN A 660 5.25 12.04 3.52
CA GLN A 660 6.66 12.37 3.27
C GLN A 660 6.86 13.48 2.22
N ARG A 661 5.80 13.97 1.55
CA ARG A 661 5.90 15.05 0.55
C ARG A 661 5.98 16.43 1.18
N TYR A 662 5.43 16.59 2.38
CA TYR A 662 5.17 17.90 2.94
C TYR A 662 6.19 18.27 4.01
N THR A 663 6.46 19.57 4.13
CA THR A 663 7.19 20.15 5.26
C THR A 663 6.20 20.62 6.33
N PRO A 664 6.61 20.85 7.58
CA PRO A 664 5.74 21.39 8.61
C PRO A 664 5.03 22.70 8.22
N GLY A 665 5.71 23.59 7.50
CA GLY A 665 5.11 24.86 7.05
C GLY A 665 4.02 24.68 5.99
N MET A 666 4.04 23.60 5.21
CA MET A 666 2.97 23.27 4.26
C MET A 666 1.74 22.70 4.96
N THR A 667 1.91 22.07 6.12
CA THR A 667 0.84 21.37 6.85
C THR A 667 0.35 22.11 8.09
N GLY A 668 1.00 23.22 8.47
CA GLY A 668 0.71 23.99 9.67
C GLY A 668 1.24 23.37 10.97
N MET A 669 2.14 22.39 10.87
CA MET A 669 2.82 21.75 12.02
C MET A 669 4.06 22.53 12.49
N ASP A 670 4.35 23.69 11.90
CA ASP A 670 5.42 24.61 12.29
C ASP A 670 5.06 25.51 13.50
N ARG A 671 3.84 25.38 14.02
CA ARG A 671 3.27 26.20 15.11
C ARG A 671 3.64 25.76 16.53
#